data_AF-A0A1Q6CJE5-F1
#
_entry.id   AF-A0A1Q6CJE5-F1
#
_cell.length_a   1.000
_cell.length_b   1.000
_cell.length_c   1.000
_cell.angle_alpha   90.00
_cell.angle_beta   90.00
_cell.angle_gamma   90.00
#
_symmetry.space_group_name_H-M   'P 1'
#
loop_
_entity.id
_entity.type
_entity.pdbx_description
1 polymer ?
#
loop_
_entity_poly.entity_id
_entity_poly.type
_entity_poly.pdbx_seq_one_letter_code
_entity_poly.pdbx_strand_id
1 'polypeptide(L)'
;MSMSGKSFLNIIKHVMFLMSICFAFGVCANDKYMIDSPDKRIKLTFSVKTGIAQYQVSYDRVELIKPSTLGFKFQSQANMLANFVVESTDVSEVNAPWKKVWGQTSTAENHYRQLKVVLSESGEFPRRLHLYFRLFNDGLGFRYEFPEQKNLTTFAITSEETEFAFTDNYTTWWTPADYDSYEHLYKKTPLSQITAVNTPITMKGKNDVFLSIHEAALTNYAGMTLIKKNGQALRLTSDLVPWPDGIKVKGKAPFKTPWRTIQIAKRAADLIESNLIENLNEPSVITDSSWIKPMKYIGIWWGMHMRKYTWESGPKHGATTENTKSYIDFAKQHGIGGVLVEGWNQGWETWHTGHNVQDFTTAYDDFDLAEVVQYGRKNNIALIGHHETGGNIPMYEQQMEAAFKLYHEVGVHAIKTGYAGKMHPEGVFHHGQQMVNHYRRVVELAAKYRIMVNAHEPIKPTGIRRTYPNMMTREGGRGMEWNGWSEGNSPEHTVTLPFTRLLAGPMDYTPGIFNIQFDPHGQYRVHSTLAKQLAMFVVLYSPMQMAADMIENYHEQPAFEFIEAVPTTWDETKVLHGEIGDFITIARRKGSQWFIGSMTDEKPRTVDVSLDFLEENTNYIVRAFSDAMTTDFQDSPADIEINELVVNKGDQLTVAMASGGGHAFYLTPARKGIDFQRLTVAQHNEIARKKTLKFEQGKKYGEITKVSHLAVGKDIRLLSLYDEKYAANGNDTLIDGLSGGPDYKTLWQGYRQKDLSVVIDLGELTSVSSIEIGFLQSVLHSILLPTEVRFSQSEDGSNFTLLGKESYETKANVPDYQLKQFKVAFTPKRMRYIKVTAKNISKLPKWHIRPGQEAFIFADEIIVK
;
A
#
# COMPACT_ATOMS: atom_id res chain seq x y z
N MET A 1 18.42 -3.85 -104.64
CA MET A 1 18.02 -4.69 -103.50
C MET A 1 18.90 -4.32 -102.31
N SER A 2 18.40 -3.50 -101.38
CA SER A 2 19.03 -3.30 -100.07
C SER A 2 17.99 -2.88 -99.04
N MET A 3 17.76 -3.71 -98.04
CA MET A 3 17.10 -3.44 -96.76
C MET A 3 17.24 -4.72 -95.93
N SER A 4 17.29 -4.77 -94.60
CA SER A 4 17.74 -3.86 -93.54
C SER A 4 17.52 -4.66 -92.24
N GLY A 5 18.56 -5.31 -91.71
CA GLY A 5 18.43 -6.15 -90.50
C GLY A 5 18.82 -5.44 -89.20
N LYS A 6 18.40 -4.18 -89.03
CA LYS A 6 18.80 -3.30 -87.89
C LYS A 6 17.69 -3.00 -86.87
N SER A 7 16.56 -3.71 -86.85
CA SER A 7 15.46 -3.37 -85.92
C SER A 7 15.21 -4.33 -84.74
N PHE A 8 15.84 -5.52 -84.67
CA PHE A 8 15.49 -6.48 -83.60
C PHE A 8 16.30 -6.32 -82.30
N LEU A 9 17.50 -5.74 -82.36
CA LEU A 9 18.40 -5.64 -81.18
C LEU A 9 18.22 -4.36 -80.35
N ASN A 10 17.57 -3.33 -80.89
CA ASN A 10 17.34 -2.06 -80.18
C ASN A 10 16.05 -2.05 -79.35
N ILE A 11 15.08 -2.94 -79.65
CA ILE A 11 13.83 -3.06 -78.90
C ILE A 11 14.06 -3.81 -77.58
N ILE A 12 14.93 -4.82 -77.55
CA ILE A 12 15.22 -5.59 -76.31
C ILE A 12 16.05 -4.76 -75.31
N LYS A 13 16.91 -3.85 -75.77
CA LYS A 13 17.65 -2.92 -74.88
C LYS A 13 16.78 -1.80 -74.30
N HIS A 14 15.74 -1.35 -75.01
CA HIS A 14 14.82 -0.32 -74.49
C HIS A 14 13.72 -0.91 -73.58
N VAL A 15 13.32 -2.16 -73.79
CA VAL A 15 12.37 -2.84 -72.90
C VAL A 15 13.03 -3.29 -71.58
N MET A 16 14.30 -3.72 -71.58
CA MET A 16 15.02 -4.03 -70.32
C MET A 16 15.49 -2.79 -69.55
N PHE A 17 15.66 -1.64 -70.20
CA PHE A 17 15.99 -0.38 -69.52
C PHE A 17 14.74 0.32 -68.95
N LEU A 18 13.56 0.16 -69.56
CA LEU A 18 12.29 0.62 -68.96
C LEU A 18 11.74 -0.33 -67.88
N MET A 19 12.09 -1.62 -67.87
CA MET A 19 11.71 -2.54 -66.78
C MET A 19 12.58 -2.43 -65.52
N SER A 20 13.74 -1.75 -65.59
CA SER A 20 14.58 -1.45 -64.41
C SER A 20 14.28 -0.10 -63.75
N ILE A 21 13.37 0.72 -64.31
CA ILE A 21 13.00 2.05 -63.77
C ILE A 21 11.63 2.03 -63.06
N CYS A 22 10.89 0.93 -63.09
CA CYS A 22 9.57 0.81 -62.41
C CYS A 22 9.53 -0.11 -61.17
N PHE A 23 10.69 -0.49 -60.61
CA PHE A 23 10.77 -1.16 -59.30
C PHE A 23 11.36 -0.27 -58.18
N ALA A 24 11.28 1.04 -58.33
CA ALA A 24 11.38 1.99 -57.22
C ALA A 24 9.98 2.31 -56.65
N PHE A 25 9.20 1.26 -56.35
CA PHE A 25 8.14 1.44 -55.36
C PHE A 25 8.84 1.59 -54.03
N GLY A 26 8.79 2.81 -53.49
CA GLY A 26 9.39 3.18 -52.22
C GLY A 26 9.06 2.14 -51.16
N VAL A 27 10.07 1.38 -50.76
CA VAL A 27 10.12 0.81 -49.42
C VAL A 27 10.08 2.04 -48.51
N CYS A 28 8.90 2.38 -47.99
CA CYS A 28 8.81 3.25 -46.83
C CYS A 28 9.64 2.55 -45.74
N ALA A 29 10.91 2.95 -45.62
CA ALA A 29 11.74 2.52 -44.51
C ALA A 29 11.03 3.02 -43.25
N ASN A 30 10.43 2.09 -42.51
CA ASN A 30 9.99 2.37 -41.14
C ASN A 30 11.27 2.51 -40.32
N ASP A 31 11.80 3.72 -40.23
CA ASP A 31 12.99 3.99 -39.43
C ASP A 31 12.73 3.56 -37.98
N LYS A 32 13.56 2.64 -37.50
CA LYS A 32 13.58 2.16 -36.12
C LYS A 32 14.77 2.79 -35.42
N TYR A 33 14.51 3.47 -34.31
CA TYR A 33 15.52 4.10 -33.48
C TYR A 33 15.69 3.24 -32.23
N MET A 34 16.88 2.70 -32.02
CA MET A 34 17.16 1.76 -30.95
C MET A 34 18.15 2.34 -29.96
N ILE A 35 17.94 2.06 -28.68
CA ILE A 35 18.86 2.38 -27.60
C ILE A 35 18.86 1.25 -26.59
N ASP A 36 20.03 0.98 -26.01
CA ASP A 36 20.24 -0.03 -24.98
C ASP A 36 20.65 0.66 -23.68
N SER A 37 20.28 0.06 -22.55
CA SER A 37 20.84 0.33 -21.23
C SER A 37 22.37 0.18 -21.22
N PRO A 38 23.08 0.78 -20.25
CA PRO A 38 24.53 0.66 -20.15
C PRO A 38 25.07 -0.78 -20.14
N ASP A 39 24.40 -1.71 -19.45
CA ASP A 39 24.74 -3.14 -19.42
C ASP A 39 24.23 -3.95 -20.62
N LYS A 40 23.49 -3.28 -21.53
CA LYS A 40 22.90 -3.82 -22.77
C LYS A 40 21.82 -4.88 -22.56
N ARG A 41 21.28 -5.02 -21.35
CA ARG A 41 20.24 -6.03 -21.06
C ARG A 41 18.85 -5.52 -21.40
N ILE A 42 18.56 -4.27 -21.07
CA ILE A 42 17.33 -3.58 -21.46
C ILE A 42 17.55 -2.88 -22.81
N LYS A 43 16.66 -3.11 -23.76
CA LYS A 43 16.64 -2.46 -25.07
C LYS A 43 15.29 -1.85 -25.34
N LEU A 44 15.29 -0.60 -25.78
CA LEU A 44 14.13 0.13 -26.27
C LEU A 44 14.23 0.31 -27.79
N THR A 45 13.13 0.08 -28.50
CA THR A 45 13.01 0.45 -29.91
C THR A 45 11.84 1.40 -30.07
N PHE A 46 12.10 2.58 -30.61
CA PHE A 46 11.11 3.56 -31.02
C PHE A 46 10.90 3.50 -32.54
N SER A 47 9.67 3.68 -33.00
CA SER A 47 9.36 3.81 -34.43
C SER A 47 8.11 4.64 -34.65
N VAL A 48 8.01 5.23 -35.84
CA VAL A 48 6.75 5.81 -36.33
C VAL A 48 6.24 4.92 -37.46
N LYS A 49 5.18 4.17 -37.21
CA LYS A 49 4.57 3.27 -38.21
C LYS A 49 3.28 3.89 -38.69
N THR A 50 3.18 4.14 -40.01
CA THR A 50 2.01 4.77 -40.63
C THR A 50 1.58 6.06 -39.90
N GLY A 51 2.55 6.91 -39.53
CA GLY A 51 2.33 8.15 -38.79
C GLY A 51 2.07 8.00 -37.28
N ILE A 52 1.97 6.78 -36.74
CA ILE A 52 1.71 6.52 -35.31
C ILE A 52 3.04 6.27 -34.59
N ALA A 53 3.33 7.08 -33.57
CA ALA A 53 4.49 6.90 -32.70
C ALA A 53 4.27 5.73 -31.73
N GLN A 54 5.24 4.81 -31.66
CA GLN A 54 5.17 3.63 -30.81
C GLN A 54 6.55 3.23 -30.26
N TYR A 55 6.56 2.61 -29.09
CA TYR A 55 7.76 2.02 -28.48
C TYR A 55 7.55 0.55 -28.13
N GLN A 56 8.65 -0.17 -27.98
CA GLN A 56 8.71 -1.56 -27.52
C GLN A 56 9.94 -1.74 -26.63
N VAL A 57 9.87 -2.68 -25.69
CA VAL A 57 10.93 -2.95 -24.69
C VAL A 57 11.22 -4.44 -24.61
N SER A 58 12.49 -4.80 -24.62
CA SER A 58 12.99 -6.15 -24.37
C SER A 58 14.04 -6.18 -23.27
N TYR A 59 14.11 -7.30 -22.55
CA TYR A 59 15.11 -7.59 -21.53
C TYR A 59 15.77 -8.94 -21.80
N ASP A 60 17.11 -8.99 -21.87
CA ASP A 60 17.86 -10.19 -22.27
C ASP A 60 17.32 -10.84 -23.55
N ARG A 61 16.96 -10.01 -24.54
CA ARG A 61 16.34 -10.40 -25.83
C ARG A 61 14.92 -10.97 -25.74
N VAL A 62 14.31 -11.03 -24.56
CA VAL A 62 12.90 -11.38 -24.38
C VAL A 62 12.06 -10.11 -24.46
N GLU A 63 11.09 -10.07 -25.36
CA GLU A 63 10.15 -8.95 -25.45
C GLU A 63 9.24 -8.91 -24.21
N LEU A 64 9.16 -7.75 -23.57
CA LEU A 64 8.31 -7.53 -22.38
C LEU A 64 7.12 -6.62 -22.72
N ILE A 65 7.40 -5.55 -23.48
CA ILE A 65 6.41 -4.59 -23.97
C ILE A 65 6.39 -4.64 -25.50
N LYS A 66 5.27 -5.11 -26.05
CA LYS A 66 4.92 -5.06 -27.47
C LYS A 66 4.78 -3.61 -27.95
N PRO A 67 4.76 -3.36 -29.27
CA PRO A 67 4.48 -2.04 -29.82
C PRO A 67 3.27 -1.36 -29.15
N SER A 68 3.58 -0.28 -28.43
CA SER A 68 2.68 0.48 -27.57
C SER A 68 2.66 1.93 -28.04
N THR A 69 1.47 2.47 -28.30
CA THR A 69 1.32 3.81 -28.88
C THR A 69 1.53 4.94 -27.87
N LEU A 70 1.81 6.13 -28.40
CA LEU A 70 2.05 7.35 -27.64
C LEU A 70 1.25 8.49 -28.29
N GLY A 71 0.58 9.33 -27.49
CA GLY A 71 -0.12 10.50 -28.02
C GLY A 71 -1.14 11.11 -27.06
N PHE A 72 -1.85 12.14 -27.53
CA PHE A 72 -2.79 12.91 -26.70
C PHE A 72 -4.08 13.25 -27.44
N LYS A 73 -5.17 13.34 -26.67
CA LYS A 73 -6.42 13.98 -27.09
C LYS A 73 -6.60 15.30 -26.37
N PHE A 74 -7.18 16.27 -27.08
CA PHE A 74 -7.40 17.62 -26.56
C PHE A 74 -8.88 17.99 -26.66
N GLN A 75 -9.35 18.90 -25.80
CA GLN A 75 -10.75 19.32 -25.80
C GLN A 75 -11.12 20.17 -27.04
N SER A 76 -10.28 21.14 -27.42
CA SER A 76 -10.59 22.15 -28.44
C SER A 76 -9.51 22.25 -29.52
N GLN A 77 -8.69 21.21 -29.66
CA GLN A 77 -7.61 21.12 -30.64
C GLN A 77 -7.62 19.73 -31.27
N ALA A 78 -7.07 19.59 -32.47
CA ALA A 78 -6.93 18.29 -33.11
C ALA A 78 -6.13 17.32 -32.21
N ASN A 79 -6.54 16.06 -32.16
CA ASN A 79 -5.79 15.04 -31.43
C ASN A 79 -4.38 14.87 -32.02
N MET A 80 -3.41 14.56 -31.17
CA MET A 80 -2.03 14.34 -31.56
C MET A 80 -1.70 12.85 -31.37
N LEU A 81 -2.24 12.02 -32.27
CA LEU A 81 -2.21 10.55 -32.21
C LEU A 81 -1.54 9.88 -33.42
N ALA A 82 -1.41 10.61 -34.52
CA ALA A 82 -0.94 10.10 -35.79
C ALA A 82 -0.29 11.24 -36.59
N ASN A 83 0.07 10.96 -37.85
CA ASN A 83 0.73 11.90 -38.76
C ASN A 83 2.10 12.40 -38.25
N PHE A 84 2.71 11.71 -37.29
CA PHE A 84 4.05 12.05 -36.85
C PHE A 84 5.09 11.74 -37.93
N VAL A 85 6.13 12.57 -37.96
CA VAL A 85 7.38 12.37 -38.69
C VAL A 85 8.51 12.66 -37.69
N VAL A 86 9.58 11.85 -37.76
CA VAL A 86 10.78 12.10 -36.96
C VAL A 86 11.60 13.19 -37.64
N GLU A 87 11.73 14.36 -37.02
CA GLU A 87 12.57 15.46 -37.51
C GLU A 87 14.06 15.19 -37.20
N SER A 88 14.35 14.72 -36.00
CA SER A 88 15.70 14.39 -35.56
C SER A 88 15.71 13.45 -34.36
N THR A 89 16.85 12.82 -34.13
CA THR A 89 17.13 12.08 -32.89
C THR A 89 18.49 12.48 -32.34
N ASP A 90 18.63 12.40 -31.02
CA ASP A 90 19.88 12.63 -30.31
C ASP A 90 20.08 11.55 -29.25
N VAL A 91 21.31 11.06 -29.11
CA VAL A 91 21.67 10.04 -28.13
C VAL A 91 22.80 10.56 -27.25
N SER A 92 22.61 10.45 -25.94
CA SER A 92 23.59 10.84 -24.93
C SER A 92 23.71 9.79 -23.84
N GLU A 93 24.76 9.88 -23.03
CA GLU A 93 24.99 9.03 -21.88
C GLU A 93 25.38 9.89 -20.69
N VAL A 94 24.86 9.54 -19.52
CA VAL A 94 25.17 10.20 -18.25
C VAL A 94 25.57 9.14 -17.26
N ASN A 95 26.73 9.33 -16.62
CA ASN A 95 27.18 8.58 -15.46
C ASN A 95 27.61 9.60 -14.39
N ALA A 96 26.70 9.91 -13.48
CA ALA A 96 26.89 10.99 -12.51
C ALA A 96 26.18 10.66 -11.19
N PRO A 97 26.80 9.84 -10.31
CA PRO A 97 26.23 9.52 -9.01
C PRO A 97 26.08 10.78 -8.15
N TRP A 98 25.12 10.76 -7.22
CA TRP A 98 24.84 11.90 -6.35
C TRP A 98 24.59 11.48 -4.90
N LYS A 99 24.91 12.36 -3.95
CA LYS A 99 24.73 12.13 -2.52
C LYS A 99 23.31 12.51 -2.09
N LYS A 100 22.66 11.63 -1.33
CA LYS A 100 21.33 11.90 -0.77
C LYS A 100 21.45 12.71 0.53
N VAL A 101 20.48 13.57 0.80
CA VAL A 101 20.34 14.21 2.13
C VAL A 101 20.01 13.14 3.18
N TRP A 102 19.11 12.24 2.81
CA TRP A 102 18.71 11.05 3.56
C TRP A 102 18.18 10.00 2.57
N GLY A 103 18.19 8.72 2.93
CA GLY A 103 17.79 7.66 2.02
C GLY A 103 17.94 6.23 2.59
N GLN A 104 17.58 5.26 1.75
CA GLN A 104 17.93 3.84 1.89
C GLN A 104 19.43 3.59 1.59
N THR A 105 20.08 4.56 0.97
CA THR A 105 21.51 4.57 0.64
C THR A 105 22.03 5.99 0.83
N SER A 106 23.33 6.13 1.09
CA SER A 106 23.97 7.46 1.19
C SER A 106 24.21 8.12 -0.18
N THR A 107 24.37 7.29 -1.22
CA THR A 107 24.56 7.69 -2.62
C THR A 107 23.52 7.02 -3.51
N ALA A 108 23.15 7.69 -4.61
CA ALA A 108 22.40 7.09 -5.71
C ALA A 108 23.29 7.03 -6.94
N GLU A 109 23.48 5.83 -7.46
CA GLU A 109 24.02 5.62 -8.80
C GLU A 109 23.05 6.19 -9.83
N ASN A 110 23.56 6.95 -10.79
CA ASN A 110 22.76 7.58 -11.83
C ASN A 110 23.51 7.44 -13.16
N HIS A 111 23.37 6.24 -13.72
CA HIS A 111 23.97 5.84 -14.99
C HIS A 111 22.87 5.45 -15.97
N TYR A 112 22.69 6.24 -17.03
CA TYR A 112 21.71 5.96 -18.06
C TYR A 112 22.20 6.40 -19.45
N ARG A 113 21.64 5.74 -20.46
CA ARG A 113 21.68 6.22 -21.85
C ARG A 113 20.34 6.86 -22.20
N GLN A 114 20.37 7.97 -22.93
CA GLN A 114 19.18 8.75 -23.29
C GLN A 114 19.00 8.81 -24.79
N LEU A 115 17.77 8.59 -25.26
CA LEU A 115 17.33 8.88 -26.62
C LEU A 115 16.33 10.03 -26.57
N LYS A 116 16.63 11.14 -27.24
CA LYS A 116 15.68 12.21 -27.54
C LYS A 116 15.19 12.02 -28.97
N VAL A 117 13.88 12.03 -29.17
CA VAL A 117 13.23 12.02 -30.49
C VAL A 117 12.43 13.31 -30.64
N VAL A 118 12.71 14.07 -31.69
CA VAL A 118 11.93 15.25 -32.06
C VAL A 118 10.91 14.82 -33.10
N LEU A 119 9.63 14.84 -32.72
CA LEU A 119 8.51 14.56 -33.59
C LEU A 119 7.86 15.86 -34.06
N SER A 120 7.42 15.88 -35.31
CA SER A 120 6.46 16.87 -35.81
C SER A 120 5.28 16.14 -36.45
N GLU A 121 4.07 16.66 -36.28
CA GLU A 121 2.97 16.27 -37.15
C GLU A 121 3.20 16.78 -38.58
N SER A 122 2.76 16.01 -39.57
CA SER A 122 2.63 16.45 -40.95
C SER A 122 1.31 17.22 -41.14
N GLY A 123 1.32 18.22 -42.04
CA GLY A 123 0.16 19.05 -42.33
C GLY A 123 0.50 20.54 -42.42
N GLU A 124 -0.52 21.37 -42.61
CA GLU A 124 -0.40 22.82 -42.80
C GLU A 124 0.03 23.56 -41.52
N PHE A 125 -0.39 23.05 -40.36
CA PHE A 125 -0.08 23.61 -39.04
C PHE A 125 0.65 22.59 -38.17
N PRO A 126 1.92 22.25 -38.50
CA PRO A 126 2.66 21.21 -37.79
C PRO A 126 2.86 21.61 -36.31
N ARG A 127 2.58 20.66 -35.41
CA ARG A 127 2.90 20.76 -33.98
C ARG A 127 4.05 19.83 -33.66
N ARG A 128 4.92 20.26 -32.77
CA ARG A 128 6.10 19.53 -32.31
C ARG A 128 5.89 18.90 -30.95
N LEU A 129 6.48 17.72 -30.79
CA LEU A 129 6.50 16.95 -29.55
C LEU A 129 7.89 16.32 -29.39
N HIS A 130 8.56 16.55 -28.27
CA HIS A 130 9.81 15.86 -27.96
C HIS A 130 9.51 14.65 -27.07
N LEU A 131 10.08 13.50 -27.41
CA LEU A 131 10.09 12.31 -26.55
C LEU A 131 11.48 12.11 -25.99
N TYR A 132 11.58 11.87 -24.69
CA TYR A 132 12.82 11.47 -24.04
C TYR A 132 12.65 10.07 -23.48
N PHE A 133 13.60 9.19 -23.76
CA PHE A 133 13.73 7.87 -23.14
C PHE A 133 15.07 7.82 -22.40
N ARG A 134 15.08 7.41 -21.14
CA ARG A 134 16.28 7.13 -20.35
C ARG A 134 16.28 5.67 -19.96
N LEU A 135 17.33 4.93 -20.33
CA LEU A 135 17.51 3.52 -20.00
C LEU A 135 18.62 3.39 -18.97
N PHE A 136 18.26 2.82 -17.83
CA PHE A 136 19.13 2.41 -16.74
C PHE A 136 19.29 0.88 -16.81
N ASN A 137 20.17 0.30 -16.00
CA ASN A 137 20.31 -1.17 -15.95
C ASN A 137 19.11 -1.84 -15.26
N ASP A 138 18.38 -1.11 -14.41
CA ASP A 138 17.25 -1.56 -13.59
C ASP A 138 15.88 -1.09 -14.11
N GLY A 139 15.84 -0.45 -15.28
CA GLY A 139 14.59 -0.01 -15.89
C GLY A 139 14.72 1.09 -16.91
N LEU A 140 13.59 1.71 -17.25
CA LEU A 140 13.54 2.88 -18.09
C LEU A 140 12.51 3.91 -17.61
N GLY A 141 12.75 5.16 -17.96
CA GLY A 141 11.78 6.25 -17.87
C GLY A 141 11.59 6.93 -19.21
N PHE A 142 10.37 7.32 -19.56
CA PHE A 142 10.12 8.15 -20.72
C PHE A 142 9.12 9.28 -20.45
N ARG A 143 9.28 10.43 -21.11
CA ARG A 143 8.36 11.57 -20.98
C ARG A 143 8.21 12.33 -22.28
N TYR A 144 7.16 13.14 -22.31
CA TYR A 144 6.87 14.08 -23.38
C TYR A 144 7.27 15.49 -22.97
N GLU A 145 7.72 16.29 -23.93
CA GLU A 145 7.88 17.72 -23.80
C GLU A 145 7.18 18.40 -24.98
N PHE A 146 6.27 19.32 -24.67
CA PHE A 146 5.65 20.25 -25.61
C PHE A 146 6.56 21.48 -25.64
N PRO A 147 7.42 21.65 -26.67
CA PRO A 147 8.30 22.81 -26.76
C PRO A 147 7.49 24.09 -27.01
N GLU A 148 8.12 25.24 -26.76
CA GLU A 148 7.58 26.52 -27.20
C GLU A 148 7.39 26.53 -28.72
N GLN A 149 6.16 26.85 -29.17
CA GLN A 149 5.76 26.79 -30.57
C GLN A 149 4.48 27.59 -30.83
N LYS A 150 4.25 27.97 -32.09
CA LYS A 150 3.09 28.79 -32.50
C LYS A 150 1.77 28.01 -32.50
N ASN A 151 1.79 26.74 -32.89
CA ASN A 151 0.59 25.94 -33.15
C ASN A 151 0.07 25.15 -31.92
N LEU A 152 0.72 25.32 -30.77
CA LEU A 152 0.32 24.69 -29.50
C LEU A 152 0.86 25.50 -28.31
N THR A 153 0.21 26.61 -27.97
CA THR A 153 0.62 27.50 -26.87
C THR A 153 -0.03 27.10 -25.55
N THR A 154 -1.37 27.10 -25.48
CA THR A 154 -2.17 26.60 -24.37
C THR A 154 -3.00 25.41 -24.80
N PHE A 155 -3.21 24.45 -23.92
CA PHE A 155 -3.93 23.22 -24.26
C PHE A 155 -4.65 22.64 -23.04
N ALA A 156 -5.68 21.84 -23.33
CA ALA A 156 -6.46 21.08 -22.36
C ALA A 156 -6.48 19.61 -22.81
N ILE A 157 -5.69 18.77 -22.14
CA ILE A 157 -5.61 17.33 -22.41
C ILE A 157 -6.85 16.66 -21.82
N THR A 158 -7.58 15.92 -22.66
CA THR A 158 -8.72 15.09 -22.25
C THR A 158 -8.34 13.63 -22.11
N SER A 159 -7.25 13.19 -22.75
CA SER A 159 -6.67 11.86 -22.57
C SER A 159 -5.20 11.85 -22.98
N GLU A 160 -4.41 11.10 -22.22
CA GLU A 160 -3.07 10.66 -22.61
C GLU A 160 -3.16 9.19 -23.05
N GLU A 161 -2.83 8.91 -24.31
CA GLU A 161 -2.99 7.60 -24.95
C GLU A 161 -1.69 6.77 -24.88
N THR A 162 -0.94 6.91 -23.79
CA THR A 162 0.27 6.12 -23.50
C THR A 162 -0.11 4.68 -23.19
N GLU A 163 0.42 3.74 -23.94
CA GLU A 163 0.12 2.32 -23.76
C GLU A 163 1.27 1.51 -23.12
N PHE A 164 0.88 0.40 -22.50
CA PHE A 164 1.74 -0.67 -22.01
C PHE A 164 1.14 -1.99 -22.47
N ALA A 165 1.60 -2.49 -23.62
CA ALA A 165 1.13 -3.74 -24.21
C ALA A 165 2.02 -4.92 -23.80
N PHE A 166 1.57 -5.74 -22.86
CA PHE A 166 2.37 -6.80 -22.29
C PHE A 166 2.41 -8.05 -23.19
N THR A 167 3.51 -8.80 -23.10
CA THR A 167 3.69 -10.03 -23.87
C THR A 167 2.99 -11.26 -23.28
N ASP A 168 2.67 -11.23 -21.98
CA ASP A 168 2.17 -12.38 -21.23
C ASP A 168 1.04 -11.98 -20.27
N ASN A 169 0.36 -12.98 -19.71
CA ASN A 169 -0.64 -12.80 -18.65
C ASN A 169 0.03 -12.87 -17.27
N TYR A 170 0.81 -11.83 -16.94
CA TYR A 170 1.59 -11.74 -15.71
C TYR A 170 0.73 -11.94 -14.45
N THR A 171 1.31 -12.50 -13.39
CA THR A 171 0.73 -12.38 -12.04
C THR A 171 0.97 -10.96 -11.54
N THR A 172 -0.06 -10.29 -11.05
CA THR A 172 -0.03 -8.86 -10.68
C THR A 172 -0.43 -8.65 -9.22
N TRP A 173 0.24 -7.70 -8.57
CA TRP A 173 -0.12 -7.15 -7.25
C TRP A 173 -0.54 -5.70 -7.44
N TRP A 174 -1.79 -5.40 -7.12
CA TRP A 174 -2.40 -4.11 -7.47
C TRP A 174 -3.49 -3.68 -6.48
N THR A 175 -3.73 -2.37 -6.43
CA THR A 175 -4.91 -1.77 -5.79
C THR A 175 -5.79 -1.14 -6.88
N PRO A 176 -7.13 -1.11 -6.71
CA PRO A 176 -8.03 -0.51 -7.70
C PRO A 176 -7.66 0.95 -7.98
N ALA A 177 -7.92 1.42 -9.20
CA ALA A 177 -7.85 2.83 -9.51
C ALA A 177 -8.90 3.56 -8.67
N ASP A 178 -8.42 4.42 -7.80
CA ASP A 178 -9.23 5.24 -6.92
C ASP A 178 -8.57 6.62 -6.91
N TYR A 179 -9.37 7.62 -7.27
CA TYR A 179 -8.90 8.99 -7.47
C TYR A 179 -8.78 9.77 -6.16
N ASP A 180 -9.35 9.23 -5.08
CA ASP A 180 -9.35 9.85 -3.76
C ASP A 180 -8.55 9.07 -2.71
N SER A 181 -8.40 7.76 -2.85
CA SER A 181 -7.66 6.98 -1.84
C SER A 181 -6.70 5.95 -2.44
N TYR A 182 -5.59 5.72 -1.75
CA TYR A 182 -4.68 4.60 -1.99
C TYR A 182 -4.83 3.48 -0.95
N GLU A 183 -5.74 3.64 0.02
CA GLU A 183 -5.86 2.81 1.22
C GLU A 183 -6.63 1.52 0.98
N HIS A 184 -6.16 0.75 0.00
CA HIS A 184 -6.72 -0.54 -0.36
C HIS A 184 -5.77 -1.66 0.03
N LEU A 185 -6.33 -2.81 0.40
CA LEU A 185 -5.55 -4.05 0.41
C LEU A 185 -5.16 -4.42 -1.03
N TYR A 186 -3.96 -4.97 -1.18
CA TYR A 186 -3.47 -5.44 -2.47
C TYR A 186 -4.22 -6.70 -2.92
N LYS A 187 -4.47 -6.80 -4.22
CA LYS A 187 -5.02 -7.98 -4.87
C LYS A 187 -3.93 -8.69 -5.67
N LYS A 188 -3.92 -10.02 -5.62
CA LYS A 188 -3.08 -10.89 -6.43
C LYS A 188 -3.93 -11.57 -7.50
N THR A 189 -3.81 -11.16 -8.76
CA THR A 189 -4.58 -11.74 -9.88
C THR A 189 -3.73 -11.85 -11.14
N PRO A 190 -4.14 -12.61 -12.17
CA PRO A 190 -3.58 -12.44 -13.50
C PRO A 190 -3.88 -11.05 -14.08
N LEU A 191 -2.99 -10.53 -14.93
CA LEU A 191 -3.14 -9.25 -15.65
C LEU A 191 -4.46 -9.17 -16.41
N SER A 192 -4.92 -10.26 -17.04
CA SER A 192 -6.17 -10.30 -17.79
C SER A 192 -7.41 -9.93 -16.97
N GLN A 193 -7.35 -10.09 -15.64
CA GLN A 193 -8.46 -9.81 -14.72
C GLN A 193 -8.50 -8.36 -14.23
N ILE A 194 -7.44 -7.57 -14.41
CA ILE A 194 -7.42 -6.18 -13.92
C ILE A 194 -8.28 -5.28 -14.80
N THR A 195 -8.99 -4.33 -14.21
CA THR A 195 -9.85 -3.38 -14.96
C THR A 195 -9.23 -1.99 -14.96
N ALA A 196 -9.07 -1.39 -13.78
CA ALA A 196 -8.39 -0.12 -13.59
C ALA A 196 -7.63 -0.18 -12.26
N VAL A 197 -6.39 0.32 -12.25
CA VAL A 197 -5.44 0.13 -11.14
C VAL A 197 -4.66 1.41 -10.83
N ASN A 198 -4.31 1.61 -9.57
CA ASN A 198 -3.31 2.60 -9.17
C ASN A 198 -1.89 2.10 -9.52
N THR A 199 -0.91 3.01 -9.52
CA THR A 199 0.51 2.66 -9.62
C THR A 199 1.26 3.02 -8.34
N PRO A 200 2.35 2.33 -7.96
CA PRO A 200 3.03 1.25 -8.68
C PRO A 200 2.19 -0.04 -8.77
N ILE A 201 2.03 -0.57 -9.98
CA ILE A 201 1.54 -1.95 -10.20
C ILE A 201 2.75 -2.83 -10.45
N THR A 202 2.87 -3.91 -9.67
CA THR A 202 4.01 -4.83 -9.78
C THR A 202 3.56 -6.17 -10.31
N MET A 203 4.41 -6.80 -11.12
CA MET A 203 4.07 -7.97 -11.91
C MET A 203 5.22 -8.96 -11.95
N LYS A 204 4.91 -10.26 -11.98
CA LYS A 204 5.85 -11.36 -12.19
C LYS A 204 5.47 -12.12 -13.46
N GLY A 205 6.40 -12.23 -14.39
CA GLY A 205 6.25 -12.94 -15.66
C GLY A 205 6.99 -14.27 -15.67
N LYS A 206 7.06 -14.89 -16.85
CA LYS A 206 7.91 -16.08 -17.08
C LYS A 206 9.40 -15.75 -16.88
N ASN A 207 10.20 -16.78 -16.64
CA ASN A 207 11.66 -16.69 -16.44
C ASN A 207 12.08 -15.71 -15.33
N ASP A 208 11.22 -15.61 -14.30
CA ASP A 208 11.37 -14.76 -13.12
C ASP A 208 11.69 -13.29 -13.45
N VAL A 209 11.11 -12.77 -14.53
CA VAL A 209 11.18 -11.33 -14.83
C VAL A 209 10.10 -10.60 -14.03
N PHE A 210 10.54 -9.64 -13.23
CA PHE A 210 9.68 -8.75 -12.47
C PHE A 210 9.60 -7.38 -13.14
N LEU A 211 8.40 -6.80 -13.14
CA LEU A 211 8.11 -5.49 -13.71
C LEU A 211 7.38 -4.64 -12.67
N SER A 212 7.66 -3.33 -12.64
CA SER A 212 6.78 -2.37 -11.97
C SER A 212 6.54 -1.15 -12.85
N ILE A 213 5.26 -0.82 -13.09
CA ILE A 213 4.87 0.37 -13.86
C ILE A 213 4.48 1.48 -12.89
N HIS A 214 5.09 2.65 -13.06
CA HIS A 214 4.84 3.82 -12.23
C HIS A 214 5.12 5.13 -12.99
N GLU A 215 5.25 6.24 -12.27
CA GLU A 215 5.64 7.54 -12.80
C GLU A 215 6.62 8.27 -11.86
N ALA A 216 7.38 9.22 -12.41
CA ALA A 216 8.34 10.03 -11.64
C ALA A 216 8.23 11.51 -11.99
N ALA A 217 8.55 12.38 -11.03
CA ALA A 217 8.51 13.83 -11.14
C ALA A 217 7.11 14.40 -11.47
N LEU A 218 6.07 13.91 -10.80
CA LEU A 218 4.71 14.42 -10.98
C LEU A 218 4.61 15.87 -10.48
N THR A 219 4.61 16.82 -11.42
CA THR A 219 4.54 18.26 -11.15
C THR A 219 3.65 18.92 -12.20
N ASN A 220 2.67 19.70 -11.75
CA ASN A 220 1.71 20.41 -12.60
C ASN A 220 1.04 19.52 -13.67
N TYR A 221 0.76 18.27 -13.32
CA TYR A 221 0.08 17.28 -14.16
C TYR A 221 -0.85 16.44 -13.28
N ALA A 222 -1.81 15.73 -13.89
CA ALA A 222 -2.67 14.81 -13.14
C ALA A 222 -1.95 13.48 -12.85
N GLY A 223 -2.25 12.86 -11.71
CA GLY A 223 -1.77 11.51 -11.41
C GLY A 223 -2.26 10.50 -12.46
N MET A 224 -1.39 9.54 -12.79
CA MET A 224 -1.69 8.45 -13.72
C MET A 224 -2.19 7.21 -12.98
N THR A 225 -3.40 6.77 -13.27
CA THR A 225 -3.84 5.38 -13.07
C THR A 225 -3.65 4.62 -14.40
N LEU A 226 -3.88 3.31 -14.39
CA LEU A 226 -3.86 2.50 -15.61
C LEU A 226 -5.21 1.81 -15.79
N ILE A 227 -5.75 1.83 -17.01
CA ILE A 227 -7.00 1.17 -17.37
C ILE A 227 -6.77 0.15 -18.48
N LYS A 228 -7.47 -0.98 -18.40
CA LYS A 228 -7.49 -2.02 -19.42
C LYS A 228 -8.09 -1.48 -20.71
N LYS A 229 -7.37 -1.65 -21.83
CA LYS A 229 -7.88 -1.25 -23.13
C LYS A 229 -8.99 -2.21 -23.58
N ASN A 230 -10.12 -1.66 -24.02
CA ASN A 230 -11.28 -2.44 -24.43
C ASN A 230 -10.92 -3.50 -25.48
N GLY A 231 -11.37 -4.73 -25.23
CA GLY A 231 -11.11 -5.88 -26.11
C GLY A 231 -9.67 -6.40 -26.08
N GLN A 232 -8.78 -5.88 -25.23
CA GLN A 232 -7.37 -6.24 -25.19
C GLN A 232 -6.92 -6.56 -23.76
N ALA A 233 -7.04 -7.83 -23.36
CA ALA A 233 -6.82 -8.28 -21.99
C ALA A 233 -5.42 -7.99 -21.42
N LEU A 234 -4.39 -7.86 -22.28
CA LEU A 234 -2.98 -7.68 -21.87
C LEU A 234 -2.44 -6.29 -22.23
N ARG A 235 -3.31 -5.30 -22.46
CA ARG A 235 -2.90 -3.93 -22.74
C ARG A 235 -3.52 -2.96 -21.76
N LEU A 236 -2.66 -2.17 -21.12
CA LEU A 236 -3.07 -1.06 -20.28
C LEU A 236 -2.80 0.26 -21.01
N THR A 237 -3.62 1.26 -20.71
CA THR A 237 -3.45 2.64 -21.17
C THR A 237 -3.46 3.54 -19.95
N SER A 238 -2.69 4.64 -20.00
CA SER A 238 -2.76 5.72 -19.02
C SER A 238 -4.20 6.22 -18.89
N ASP A 239 -4.68 6.35 -17.66
CA ASP A 239 -5.91 7.05 -17.33
C ASP A 239 -5.58 8.13 -16.29
N LEU A 240 -5.67 9.39 -16.73
CA LEU A 240 -5.31 10.52 -15.88
C LEU A 240 -6.49 10.91 -15.01
N VAL A 241 -6.24 11.37 -13.79
CA VAL A 241 -7.31 11.83 -12.89
C VAL A 241 -7.87 13.19 -13.35
N PRO A 242 -9.19 13.33 -13.55
CA PRO A 242 -9.79 14.53 -14.14
C PRO A 242 -9.91 15.70 -13.15
N TRP A 243 -10.07 16.90 -13.71
CA TRP A 243 -10.71 18.04 -13.08
C TRP A 243 -12.24 17.85 -13.04
N PRO A 244 -12.99 18.64 -12.25
CA PRO A 244 -14.46 18.57 -12.23
C PRO A 244 -15.14 18.73 -13.60
N ASP A 245 -14.51 19.46 -14.52
CA ASP A 245 -15.00 19.69 -15.89
C ASP A 245 -14.62 18.57 -16.88
N GLY A 246 -13.99 17.49 -16.40
CA GLY A 246 -13.57 16.33 -17.19
C GLY A 246 -12.24 16.50 -17.94
N ILE A 247 -11.68 17.71 -18.02
CA ILE A 247 -10.32 17.91 -18.53
C ILE A 247 -9.35 17.20 -17.59
N LYS A 248 -8.29 16.58 -18.12
CA LYS A 248 -7.29 15.89 -17.29
C LYS A 248 -6.14 16.81 -16.92
N VAL A 249 -5.63 17.58 -17.89
CA VAL A 249 -4.51 18.51 -17.68
C VAL A 249 -4.74 19.80 -18.45
N LYS A 250 -4.62 20.93 -17.76
CA LYS A 250 -4.58 22.28 -18.32
C LYS A 250 -3.12 22.74 -18.35
N GLY A 251 -2.58 23.05 -19.52
CA GLY A 251 -1.16 23.32 -19.70
C GLY A 251 -0.85 24.46 -20.67
N LYS A 252 0.38 24.96 -20.57
CA LYS A 252 0.95 25.98 -21.46
C LYS A 252 2.39 25.59 -21.82
N ALA A 253 2.71 25.57 -23.11
CA ALA A 253 4.06 25.32 -23.60
C ALA A 253 5.02 26.49 -23.26
N PRO A 254 6.31 26.22 -22.96
CA PRO A 254 6.93 24.90 -22.85
C PRO A 254 6.41 24.11 -21.64
N PHE A 255 6.14 22.82 -21.83
CA PHE A 255 5.52 21.96 -20.82
C PHE A 255 6.07 20.54 -20.88
N LYS A 256 6.21 19.87 -19.73
CA LYS A 256 6.69 18.48 -19.64
C LYS A 256 5.66 17.63 -18.93
N THR A 257 5.44 16.41 -19.42
CA THR A 257 4.74 15.41 -18.63
C THR A 257 5.67 14.90 -17.51
N PRO A 258 5.12 14.28 -16.46
CA PRO A 258 5.88 13.37 -15.63
C PRO A 258 6.50 12.26 -16.48
N TRP A 259 7.54 11.63 -15.94
CA TRP A 259 8.08 10.40 -16.54
C TRP A 259 7.13 9.24 -16.30
N ARG A 260 6.98 8.35 -17.27
CA ARG A 260 6.39 7.02 -17.12
C ARG A 260 7.53 6.04 -16.99
N THR A 261 7.45 5.15 -16.01
CA THR A 261 8.57 4.29 -15.62
C THR A 261 8.22 2.82 -15.71
N ILE A 262 9.19 2.03 -16.13
CA ILE A 262 9.14 0.57 -16.13
C ILE A 262 10.41 0.09 -15.43
N GLN A 263 10.28 -0.34 -14.17
CA GLN A 263 11.36 -1.06 -13.49
C GLN A 263 11.38 -2.51 -13.99
N ILE A 264 12.57 -3.07 -14.17
CA ILE A 264 12.77 -4.42 -14.70
C ILE A 264 13.85 -5.11 -13.88
N ALA A 265 13.53 -6.30 -13.34
CA ALA A 265 14.45 -7.05 -12.49
C ALA A 265 14.35 -8.57 -12.70
N LYS A 266 15.41 -9.29 -12.31
CA LYS A 266 15.42 -10.77 -12.24
C LYS A 266 15.03 -11.31 -10.86
N ARG A 267 15.17 -10.51 -9.82
CA ARG A 267 14.68 -10.84 -8.48
C ARG A 267 13.74 -9.72 -8.04
N ALA A 268 12.68 -10.06 -7.30
CA ALA A 268 11.80 -9.06 -6.69
C ALA A 268 12.59 -8.06 -5.82
N ALA A 269 13.63 -8.56 -5.15
CA ALA A 269 14.60 -7.79 -4.37
C ALA A 269 15.20 -6.60 -5.12
N ASP A 270 15.56 -6.78 -6.41
CA ASP A 270 16.28 -5.76 -7.16
C ASP A 270 15.36 -4.59 -7.56
N LEU A 271 14.03 -4.76 -7.49
CA LEU A 271 13.08 -3.64 -7.64
C LEU A 271 13.20 -2.63 -6.49
N ILE A 272 13.45 -3.11 -5.26
CA ILE A 272 13.51 -2.30 -4.04
C ILE A 272 14.80 -1.45 -3.99
N GLU A 273 15.91 -2.01 -4.48
CA GLU A 273 17.23 -1.37 -4.46
C GLU A 273 17.40 -0.32 -5.59
N SER A 274 16.45 -0.27 -6.52
CA SER A 274 16.47 0.65 -7.65
C SER A 274 16.41 2.12 -7.23
N ASN A 275 17.24 2.95 -7.89
CA ASN A 275 17.23 4.42 -7.72
C ASN A 275 16.43 5.13 -8.83
N LEU A 276 15.74 4.38 -9.71
CA LEU A 276 15.12 4.89 -10.94
C LEU A 276 14.19 6.10 -10.68
N ILE A 277 13.28 5.98 -9.71
CA ILE A 277 12.29 7.02 -9.43
C ILE A 277 12.97 8.33 -8.99
N GLU A 278 13.98 8.27 -8.11
CA GLU A 278 14.72 9.47 -7.70
C GLU A 278 15.56 10.05 -8.84
N ASN A 279 16.23 9.19 -9.62
CA ASN A 279 17.11 9.62 -10.71
C ASN A 279 16.38 10.41 -11.82
N LEU A 280 15.07 10.20 -11.95
CA LEU A 280 14.21 10.91 -12.90
C LEU A 280 13.66 12.25 -12.38
N ASN A 281 13.89 12.58 -11.10
CA ASN A 281 13.53 13.89 -10.52
C ASN A 281 14.64 14.92 -10.68
N GLU A 282 14.28 16.20 -10.67
CA GLU A 282 15.27 17.28 -10.73
C GLU A 282 16.12 17.31 -9.45
N PRO A 283 17.39 17.76 -9.51
CA PRO A 283 18.25 17.93 -8.34
C PRO A 283 17.63 18.81 -7.25
N SER A 284 18.18 18.76 -6.04
CA SER A 284 17.64 19.54 -4.93
C SER A 284 17.71 21.05 -5.19
N VAL A 285 16.61 21.74 -4.90
CA VAL A 285 16.55 23.21 -4.88
C VAL A 285 16.84 23.78 -3.48
N ILE A 286 16.92 22.93 -2.45
CA ILE A 286 17.28 23.32 -1.08
C ILE A 286 18.80 23.24 -0.95
N THR A 287 19.45 24.41 -0.92
CA THR A 287 20.92 24.52 -0.87
C THR A 287 21.49 24.22 0.52
N ASP A 288 20.81 24.65 1.58
CA ASP A 288 21.12 24.30 2.96
C ASP A 288 20.09 23.30 3.50
N SER A 289 20.52 22.05 3.65
CA SER A 289 19.70 20.94 4.16
C SER A 289 19.98 20.60 5.63
N SER A 290 20.79 21.41 6.35
CA SER A 290 21.20 21.12 7.73
C SER A 290 20.05 21.09 8.76
N TRP A 291 18.93 21.74 8.43
CA TRP A 291 17.71 21.75 9.24
C TRP A 291 16.83 20.52 9.02
N ILE A 292 17.06 19.75 7.96
CA ILE A 292 16.29 18.54 7.63
C ILE A 292 16.86 17.37 8.41
N LYS A 293 16.12 16.94 9.45
CA LYS A 293 16.55 15.92 10.40
C LYS A 293 15.60 14.72 10.38
N PRO A 294 15.98 13.60 9.74
CA PRO A 294 15.34 12.31 9.96
C PRO A 294 15.27 11.99 11.45
N MET A 295 14.17 11.40 11.90
CA MET A 295 13.95 11.13 13.32
C MET A 295 13.05 9.92 13.54
N LYS A 296 13.17 9.29 14.71
CA LYS A 296 12.08 8.49 15.27
C LYS A 296 11.16 9.42 16.06
N TYR A 297 9.87 9.11 16.09
CA TYR A 297 8.89 9.87 16.86
C TYR A 297 7.85 8.96 17.53
N ILE A 298 7.16 9.48 18.52
CA ILE A 298 5.93 8.89 19.11
C ILE A 298 4.81 9.91 18.95
N GLY A 299 3.58 9.61 19.37
CA GLY A 299 2.54 10.62 19.30
C GLY A 299 1.28 10.30 20.06
N ILE A 300 0.61 11.38 20.47
CA ILE A 300 -0.79 11.34 20.88
C ILE A 300 -1.57 11.17 19.58
N TRP A 301 -1.88 9.91 19.26
CA TRP A 301 -2.42 9.46 17.97
C TRP A 301 -3.22 8.16 18.11
N TRP A 302 -2.54 7.06 18.47
CA TRP A 302 -3.14 5.71 18.52
C TRP A 302 -4.31 5.61 19.49
N GLY A 303 -4.25 6.37 20.60
CA GLY A 303 -5.35 6.46 21.55
C GLY A 303 -6.67 6.95 20.94
N MET A 304 -6.63 7.81 19.91
CA MET A 304 -7.85 8.24 19.21
C MET A 304 -8.37 7.16 18.26
N HIS A 305 -7.48 6.47 17.53
CA HIS A 305 -7.86 5.34 16.67
C HIS A 305 -8.50 4.18 17.47
N MET A 306 -8.00 3.92 18.68
CA MET A 306 -8.60 2.96 19.62
C MET A 306 -9.79 3.50 20.40
N ARG A 307 -10.21 4.76 20.18
CA ARG A 307 -11.31 5.43 20.91
C ARG A 307 -11.10 5.54 22.43
N LYS A 308 -9.84 5.46 22.88
CA LYS A 308 -9.43 5.76 24.26
C LYS A 308 -9.44 7.28 24.50
N TYR A 309 -9.03 8.05 23.49
CA TYR A 309 -9.05 9.51 23.46
C TYR A 309 -9.98 10.04 22.36
N THR A 310 -10.32 11.33 22.45
CA THR A 310 -10.96 12.13 21.40
C THR A 310 -9.97 13.13 20.81
N TRP A 311 -10.19 13.51 19.56
CA TRP A 311 -9.47 14.64 18.95
C TRP A 311 -10.05 15.98 19.40
N GLU A 312 -11.37 16.04 19.56
CA GLU A 312 -12.08 17.21 20.06
C GLU A 312 -11.92 17.37 21.58
N SER A 313 -12.09 18.62 22.04
CA SER A 313 -12.02 18.99 23.44
C SER A 313 -13.08 18.27 24.30
N GLY A 314 -12.75 18.04 25.57
CA GLY A 314 -13.65 17.38 26.52
C GLY A 314 -12.90 16.44 27.46
N PRO A 315 -13.61 15.64 28.28
CA PRO A 315 -13.00 14.81 29.32
C PRO A 315 -12.04 13.71 28.82
N LYS A 316 -12.06 13.40 27.52
CA LYS A 316 -11.20 12.40 26.88
C LYS A 316 -10.24 13.00 25.85
N HIS A 317 -10.11 14.33 25.81
CA HIS A 317 -9.26 15.01 24.84
C HIS A 317 -7.81 14.53 24.97
N GLY A 318 -7.25 14.03 23.87
CA GLY A 318 -5.88 13.50 23.85
C GLY A 318 -4.84 14.61 23.97
N ALA A 319 -4.99 15.70 23.22
CA ALA A 319 -4.00 16.75 23.08
C ALA A 319 -4.09 17.79 24.19
N THR A 320 -3.72 17.42 25.41
CA THR A 320 -3.55 18.37 26.51
C THR A 320 -2.08 18.71 26.73
N THR A 321 -1.82 19.86 27.34
CA THR A 321 -0.45 20.27 27.73
C THR A 321 0.22 19.24 28.63
N GLU A 322 -0.54 18.68 29.60
CA GLU A 322 -0.03 17.68 30.55
C GLU A 322 0.33 16.37 29.85
N ASN A 323 -0.57 15.84 29.01
CA ASN A 323 -0.31 14.60 28.27
C ASN A 323 0.84 14.77 27.27
N THR A 324 0.94 15.93 26.63
CA THR A 324 2.06 16.20 25.71
C THR A 324 3.40 16.22 26.44
N LYS A 325 3.46 16.78 27.66
CA LYS A 325 4.68 16.78 28.47
C LYS A 325 5.08 15.37 28.90
N SER A 326 4.13 14.48 29.25
CA SER A 326 4.44 13.09 29.59
C SER A 326 5.02 12.32 28.39
N TYR A 327 4.48 12.53 27.18
CA TYR A 327 5.06 11.98 25.95
C TYR A 327 6.46 12.55 25.67
N ILE A 328 6.69 13.85 25.88
CA ILE A 328 8.02 14.45 25.75
C ILE A 328 9.02 13.84 26.74
N ASP A 329 8.61 13.60 27.99
CA ASP A 329 9.46 12.98 29.00
C ASP A 329 9.82 11.53 28.63
N PHE A 330 8.84 10.76 28.15
CA PHE A 330 9.09 9.41 27.62
C PHE A 330 10.04 9.46 26.41
N ALA A 331 9.80 10.34 25.45
CA ALA A 331 10.65 10.49 24.27
C ALA A 331 12.10 10.82 24.66
N LYS A 332 12.30 11.71 25.63
CA LYS A 332 13.61 12.08 26.17
C LYS A 332 14.31 10.89 26.81
N GLN A 333 13.59 10.13 27.63
CA GLN A 333 14.14 8.96 28.33
C GLN A 333 14.69 7.91 27.36
N HIS A 334 14.05 7.77 26.19
CA HIS A 334 14.32 6.70 25.24
C HIS A 334 15.02 7.18 23.94
N GLY A 335 15.53 8.42 23.91
CA GLY A 335 16.26 8.95 22.75
C GLY A 335 15.43 9.08 21.47
N ILE A 336 14.12 9.30 21.59
CA ILE A 336 13.19 9.53 20.49
C ILE A 336 13.20 11.01 20.14
N GLY A 337 13.21 11.36 18.85
CA GLY A 337 13.50 12.73 18.40
C GLY A 337 12.30 13.69 18.41
N GLY A 338 11.06 13.18 18.44
CA GLY A 338 9.89 14.04 18.41
C GLY A 338 8.59 13.40 18.90
N VAL A 339 7.60 14.26 19.12
CA VAL A 339 6.24 13.92 19.56
C VAL A 339 5.23 14.57 18.61
N LEU A 340 4.43 13.75 17.94
CA LEU A 340 3.24 14.19 17.18
C LEU A 340 2.08 14.42 18.14
N VAL A 341 1.32 15.48 17.90
CA VAL A 341 0.09 15.76 18.64
C VAL A 341 -1.03 16.10 17.65
N GLU A 342 -2.03 15.23 17.55
CA GLU A 342 -3.27 15.50 16.84
C GLU A 342 -4.37 15.91 17.81
N GLY A 343 -5.32 16.75 17.38
CA GLY A 343 -6.36 17.29 18.25
C GLY A 343 -6.02 18.65 18.88
N TRP A 344 -4.81 19.19 18.67
CA TRP A 344 -4.35 20.37 19.41
C TRP A 344 -5.11 21.67 19.08
N ASN A 345 -5.62 21.81 17.86
CA ASN A 345 -6.19 23.03 17.30
C ASN A 345 -7.72 23.02 17.25
N GLN A 346 -8.38 24.17 17.25
CA GLN A 346 -9.85 24.22 17.25
C GLN A 346 -10.47 23.69 15.94
N GLY A 347 -11.64 23.04 16.04
CA GLY A 347 -12.49 22.64 14.90
C GLY A 347 -12.62 21.13 14.67
N TRP A 348 -12.04 20.28 15.53
CA TRP A 348 -12.17 18.82 15.45
C TRP A 348 -13.61 18.32 15.64
N GLU A 349 -14.54 19.14 16.10
CA GLU A 349 -15.96 18.78 16.13
C GLU A 349 -16.54 18.56 14.72
N THR A 350 -15.87 19.06 13.67
CA THR A 350 -16.40 19.10 12.30
C THR A 350 -15.55 18.40 11.24
N TRP A 351 -14.37 17.86 11.59
CA TRP A 351 -13.36 17.41 10.61
C TRP A 351 -13.88 16.38 9.60
N HIS A 352 -14.74 15.47 10.05
CA HIS A 352 -15.29 14.37 9.25
C HIS A 352 -16.64 14.69 8.57
N THR A 353 -17.16 15.92 8.71
CA THR A 353 -18.54 16.26 8.32
C THR A 353 -18.70 16.68 6.86
N GLY A 354 -17.62 16.95 6.14
CA GLY A 354 -17.65 17.63 4.82
C GLY A 354 -17.89 19.14 4.91
N HIS A 355 -18.02 19.70 6.11
CA HIS A 355 -18.06 21.16 6.35
C HIS A 355 -17.01 21.54 7.39
N ASN A 356 -15.79 21.03 7.19
CA ASN A 356 -14.69 21.25 8.12
C ASN A 356 -14.38 22.75 8.26
N VAL A 357 -14.22 23.20 9.51
CA VAL A 357 -13.88 24.58 9.91
C VAL A 357 -12.65 24.65 10.81
N GLN A 358 -11.70 23.72 10.67
CA GLN A 358 -10.45 23.75 11.43
C GLN A 358 -9.73 25.10 11.32
N ASP A 359 -9.25 25.58 12.48
CA ASP A 359 -8.36 26.73 12.61
C ASP A 359 -6.94 26.20 12.84
N PHE A 360 -6.01 26.49 11.93
CA PHE A 360 -4.63 26.00 12.02
C PHE A 360 -3.69 26.92 12.83
N THR A 361 -4.26 27.93 13.48
CA THR A 361 -3.52 28.95 14.24
C THR A 361 -3.95 29.07 15.71
N THR A 362 -5.10 28.50 16.07
CA THR A 362 -5.68 28.60 17.42
C THR A 362 -5.76 27.22 18.08
N ALA A 363 -5.13 27.07 19.25
CA ALA A 363 -5.20 25.87 20.07
C ALA A 363 -6.50 25.78 20.88
N TYR A 364 -6.88 24.59 21.34
CA TYR A 364 -7.86 24.46 22.44
C TYR A 364 -7.30 24.99 23.76
N ASP A 365 -8.18 25.37 24.69
CA ASP A 365 -7.81 26.00 25.97
C ASP A 365 -6.93 25.11 26.88
N ASP A 366 -6.98 23.79 26.71
CA ASP A 366 -6.20 22.81 27.47
C ASP A 366 -4.84 22.47 26.82
N PHE A 367 -4.51 23.10 25.68
CA PHE A 367 -3.25 22.94 24.97
C PHE A 367 -2.51 24.27 24.75
N ASP A 368 -1.45 24.51 25.53
CA ASP A 368 -0.56 25.65 25.33
C ASP A 368 0.57 25.29 24.37
N LEU A 369 0.40 25.63 23.10
CA LEU A 369 1.36 25.37 22.02
C LEU A 369 2.76 25.93 22.33
N ALA A 370 2.85 27.13 22.88
CA ALA A 370 4.14 27.77 23.13
C ALA A 370 4.88 27.06 24.28
N GLU A 371 4.18 26.74 25.36
CA GLU A 371 4.72 26.02 26.51
C GLU A 371 5.20 24.62 26.12
N VAL A 372 4.41 23.85 25.35
CA VAL A 372 4.83 22.49 24.96
C VAL A 372 6.04 22.51 24.01
N VAL A 373 6.12 23.47 23.08
CA VAL A 373 7.27 23.61 22.18
C VAL A 373 8.51 24.03 22.98
N GLN A 374 8.37 24.94 23.95
CA GLN A 374 9.46 25.33 24.85
C GLN A 374 9.92 24.15 25.71
N TYR A 375 8.99 23.38 26.27
CA TYR A 375 9.29 22.18 27.06
C TYR A 375 10.00 21.11 26.23
N GLY A 376 9.53 20.86 25.00
CA GLY A 376 10.19 19.98 24.03
C GLY A 376 11.62 20.42 23.75
N ARG A 377 11.83 21.70 23.41
CA ARG A 377 13.17 22.27 23.18
C ARG A 377 14.11 22.10 24.37
N LYS A 378 13.64 22.36 25.60
CA LYS A 378 14.42 22.15 26.84
C LYS A 378 14.87 20.70 27.00
N ASN A 379 14.09 19.76 26.48
CA ASN A 379 14.37 18.33 26.53
C ASN A 379 14.96 17.75 25.23
N ASN A 380 15.31 18.61 24.26
CA ASN A 380 15.80 18.22 22.93
C ASN A 380 14.83 17.31 22.15
N ILE A 381 13.52 17.52 22.33
CA ILE A 381 12.43 16.83 21.65
C ILE A 381 11.69 17.80 20.75
N ALA A 382 11.54 17.47 19.47
CA ALA A 382 10.75 18.26 18.54
C ALA A 382 9.26 18.00 18.71
N LEU A 383 8.44 19.05 18.81
CA LEU A 383 7.01 18.91 18.52
C LEU A 383 6.83 18.72 17.02
N ILE A 384 6.05 17.72 16.62
CA ILE A 384 5.59 17.53 15.26
C ILE A 384 4.15 18.05 15.21
N GLY A 385 3.94 19.13 14.46
CA GLY A 385 2.62 19.73 14.32
C GLY A 385 1.68 18.88 13.49
N HIS A 386 0.38 19.18 13.56
CA HIS A 386 -0.65 18.51 12.76
C HIS A 386 -1.56 19.53 12.06
N HIS A 387 -1.81 19.37 10.75
CA HIS A 387 -2.86 20.08 10.00
C HIS A 387 -3.75 19.06 9.27
N GLU A 388 -4.90 18.72 9.85
CA GLU A 388 -5.92 17.90 9.19
C GLU A 388 -6.90 18.80 8.43
N THR A 389 -7.04 18.61 7.12
CA THR A 389 -7.85 19.51 6.30
C THR A 389 -9.30 19.09 6.19
N GLY A 390 -9.68 17.86 6.55
CA GLY A 390 -11.03 17.33 6.38
C GLY A 390 -11.46 17.28 4.91
N GLY A 391 -10.50 17.31 3.99
CA GLY A 391 -10.72 17.51 2.55
C GLY A 391 -11.04 18.95 2.11
N ASN A 392 -11.08 19.94 3.02
CA ASN A 392 -11.41 21.34 2.71
C ASN A 392 -10.18 22.18 2.31
N ILE A 393 -9.81 22.09 1.03
CA ILE A 393 -8.57 22.67 0.51
C ILE A 393 -8.60 24.21 0.45
N PRO A 394 -9.68 24.89 0.01
CA PRO A 394 -9.72 26.35 0.03
C PRO A 394 -9.54 26.94 1.43
N MET A 395 -10.13 26.31 2.45
CA MET A 395 -9.95 26.71 3.85
C MET A 395 -8.47 26.59 4.26
N TYR A 396 -7.85 25.45 3.96
CA TYR A 396 -6.44 25.27 4.30
C TYR A 396 -5.56 26.29 3.58
N GLU A 397 -5.72 26.47 2.26
CA GLU A 397 -4.91 27.42 1.49
C GLU A 397 -5.02 28.88 1.99
N GLN A 398 -6.18 29.29 2.50
CA GLN A 398 -6.37 30.63 3.09
C GLN A 398 -5.58 30.83 4.39
N GLN A 399 -5.41 29.79 5.19
CA GLN A 399 -4.73 29.84 6.49
C GLN A 399 -3.27 29.38 6.44
N MET A 400 -2.88 28.64 5.39
CA MET A 400 -1.67 27.84 5.33
C MET A 400 -0.39 28.65 5.60
N GLU A 401 -0.24 29.85 5.04
CA GLU A 401 0.96 30.66 5.28
C GLU A 401 1.02 31.20 6.71
N ALA A 402 -0.11 31.59 7.30
CA ALA A 402 -0.17 32.02 8.70
C ALA A 402 0.16 30.86 9.65
N ALA A 403 -0.35 29.66 9.37
CA ALA A 403 -0.09 28.46 10.16
C ALA A 403 1.39 28.03 10.10
N PHE A 404 2.00 28.01 8.90
CA PHE A 404 3.43 27.73 8.78
C PHE A 404 4.31 28.80 9.44
N LYS A 405 3.90 30.07 9.37
CA LYS A 405 4.58 31.16 10.07
C LYS A 405 4.50 30.98 11.60
N LEU A 406 3.32 30.66 12.14
CA LEU A 406 3.14 30.35 13.56
C LEU A 406 4.10 29.24 14.00
N TYR A 407 4.08 28.10 13.30
CA TYR A 407 4.98 26.98 13.58
C TYR A 407 6.45 27.38 13.55
N HIS A 408 6.88 28.16 12.55
CA HIS A 408 8.23 28.67 12.49
C HIS A 408 8.59 29.55 13.69
N GLU A 409 7.70 30.47 14.08
CA GLU A 409 7.90 31.42 15.19
C GLU A 409 7.98 30.71 16.54
N VAL A 410 7.07 29.76 16.82
CA VAL A 410 7.08 29.03 18.10
C VAL A 410 8.17 27.96 18.14
N GLY A 411 8.55 27.39 16.99
CA GLY A 411 9.64 26.39 16.92
C GLY A 411 9.31 25.00 16.45
N VAL A 412 8.16 24.81 15.81
CA VAL A 412 7.78 23.55 15.17
C VAL A 412 8.50 23.46 13.83
N HIS A 413 9.27 22.38 13.64
CA HIS A 413 10.10 22.16 12.44
C HIS A 413 9.71 20.91 11.64
N ALA A 414 8.64 20.24 12.04
CA ALA A 414 8.06 19.09 11.34
C ALA A 414 6.54 19.14 11.45
N ILE A 415 5.86 18.69 10.39
CA ILE A 415 4.40 18.67 10.33
C ILE A 415 3.91 17.36 9.71
N LYS A 416 2.82 16.80 10.26
CA LYS A 416 1.93 15.87 9.59
C LYS A 416 0.75 16.67 9.00
N THR A 417 0.48 16.55 7.71
CA THR A 417 -0.74 17.07 7.09
C THR A 417 -1.67 15.91 6.74
N GLY A 418 -2.98 16.08 6.88
CA GLY A 418 -3.99 15.08 6.47
C GLY A 418 -5.07 15.68 5.57
N TYR A 419 -5.69 14.84 4.77
CA TYR A 419 -6.77 15.22 3.85
C TYR A 419 -7.97 14.27 3.96
N ALA A 420 -8.11 13.64 5.14
CA ALA A 420 -9.15 12.68 5.45
C ALA A 420 -10.54 13.34 5.44
N GLY A 421 -11.33 13.08 4.41
CA GLY A 421 -12.69 13.58 4.32
C GLY A 421 -13.22 13.70 2.90
N LYS A 422 -14.42 14.24 2.75
CA LYS A 422 -14.97 14.57 1.43
C LYS A 422 -14.18 15.74 0.86
N MET A 423 -13.72 15.61 -0.38
CA MET A 423 -13.00 16.69 -1.05
C MET A 423 -13.90 17.90 -1.31
N HIS A 424 -13.41 19.07 -0.89
CA HIS A 424 -13.96 20.38 -1.19
C HIS A 424 -12.90 21.24 -1.91
N PRO A 425 -13.26 21.86 -3.05
CA PRO A 425 -14.58 21.90 -3.67
C PRO A 425 -15.00 20.57 -4.30
N GLU A 426 -16.32 20.35 -4.42
CA GLU A 426 -16.89 19.10 -4.92
C GLU A 426 -16.42 18.78 -6.35
N GLY A 427 -16.14 17.49 -6.61
CA GLY A 427 -15.63 16.99 -7.89
C GLY A 427 -14.11 17.13 -8.07
N VAL A 428 -13.41 17.76 -7.13
CA VAL A 428 -11.94 17.71 -7.08
C VAL A 428 -11.52 16.39 -6.44
N PHE A 429 -10.58 15.71 -7.09
CA PHE A 429 -10.01 14.46 -6.61
C PHE A 429 -8.61 14.69 -6.00
N HIS A 430 -8.25 13.91 -4.98
CA HIS A 430 -6.91 13.95 -4.36
C HIS A 430 -5.79 13.81 -5.38
N HIS A 431 -6.01 13.04 -6.44
CA HIS A 431 -4.95 12.69 -7.39
C HIS A 431 -4.98 13.52 -8.69
N GLY A 432 -5.91 14.48 -8.82
CA GLY A 432 -6.05 15.38 -9.97
C GLY A 432 -4.97 16.48 -10.01
N GLN A 433 -4.79 17.12 -11.18
CA GLN A 433 -3.76 18.17 -11.35
C GLN A 433 -3.89 19.31 -10.33
N GLN A 434 -5.11 19.69 -9.95
CA GLN A 434 -5.36 20.73 -8.94
C GLN A 434 -4.71 20.37 -7.60
N MET A 435 -4.92 19.14 -7.13
CA MET A 435 -4.36 18.68 -5.85
C MET A 435 -2.87 18.40 -5.93
N VAL A 436 -2.36 17.91 -7.05
CA VAL A 436 -0.91 17.83 -7.29
C VAL A 436 -0.25 19.20 -7.12
N ASN A 437 -0.88 20.27 -7.60
CA ASN A 437 -0.41 21.64 -7.43
C ASN A 437 -0.54 22.14 -5.99
N HIS A 438 -1.61 21.76 -5.28
CA HIS A 438 -1.76 22.05 -3.86
C HIS A 438 -0.63 21.42 -3.03
N TYR A 439 -0.41 20.11 -3.15
CA TYR A 439 0.67 19.42 -2.43
C TYR A 439 2.05 20.00 -2.75
N ARG A 440 2.28 20.41 -4.01
CA ARG A 440 3.49 21.12 -4.41
C ARG A 440 3.69 22.40 -3.61
N ARG A 441 2.64 23.22 -3.51
CA ARG A 441 2.64 24.48 -2.76
C ARG A 441 2.90 24.27 -1.27
N VAL A 442 2.30 23.24 -0.66
CA VAL A 442 2.54 22.86 0.74
C VAL A 442 4.03 22.57 0.98
N VAL A 443 4.66 21.72 0.13
CA VAL A 443 6.08 21.36 0.27
C VAL A 443 7.00 22.57 0.10
N GLU A 444 6.72 23.42 -0.89
CA GLU A 444 7.50 24.63 -1.18
C GLU A 444 7.40 25.67 -0.05
N LEU A 445 6.19 25.89 0.46
CA LEU A 445 5.94 26.82 1.56
C LEU A 445 6.55 26.30 2.87
N ALA A 446 6.43 25.01 3.16
CA ALA A 446 7.11 24.40 4.30
C ALA A 446 8.63 24.57 4.19
N ALA A 447 9.22 24.43 2.99
CA ALA A 447 10.66 24.66 2.78
C ALA A 447 11.06 26.13 3.04
N LYS A 448 10.24 27.10 2.63
CA LYS A 448 10.43 28.53 2.95
C LYS A 448 10.55 28.78 4.46
N TYR A 449 9.76 28.05 5.26
CA TYR A 449 9.76 28.14 6.72
C TYR A 449 10.66 27.12 7.43
N ARG A 450 11.46 26.33 6.69
CA ARG A 450 12.32 25.26 7.22
C ARG A 450 11.55 24.21 8.03
N ILE A 451 10.44 23.76 7.47
CA ILE A 451 9.55 22.73 8.05
C ILE A 451 9.59 21.47 7.18
N MET A 452 9.78 20.33 7.84
CA MET A 452 9.71 19.00 7.26
C MET A 452 8.26 18.52 7.16
N VAL A 453 7.90 17.85 6.07
CA VAL A 453 6.53 17.44 5.76
C VAL A 453 6.40 15.91 5.75
N ASN A 454 5.45 15.43 6.53
CA ASN A 454 4.81 14.12 6.43
C ASN A 454 3.38 14.33 5.93
N ALA A 455 2.94 13.67 4.87
CA ALA A 455 1.60 13.86 4.30
C ALA A 455 0.77 12.56 4.32
N HIS A 456 -0.36 12.57 5.01
CA HIS A 456 -1.42 11.56 4.95
C HIS A 456 -2.44 11.96 3.87
N GLU A 457 -3.26 11.01 3.41
CA GLU A 457 -4.12 11.07 2.20
C GLU A 457 -3.46 11.80 1.00
N PRO A 458 -2.19 11.52 0.68
CA PRO A 458 -1.42 12.34 -0.24
C PRO A 458 -1.68 11.91 -1.70
N ILE A 459 -1.19 12.69 -2.66
CA ILE A 459 -0.79 12.08 -3.95
C ILE A 459 0.28 11.00 -3.69
N LYS A 460 0.34 9.93 -4.49
CA LYS A 460 1.41 8.91 -4.38
C LYS A 460 2.81 9.54 -4.54
N PRO A 461 3.86 8.98 -3.92
CA PRO A 461 5.20 9.51 -4.10
C PRO A 461 5.68 9.29 -5.54
N THR A 462 6.43 10.24 -6.09
CA THR A 462 7.01 10.16 -7.44
C THR A 462 8.45 10.66 -7.46
N GLY A 463 9.16 10.52 -6.33
CA GLY A 463 10.58 10.86 -6.16
C GLY A 463 10.89 12.32 -5.81
N ILE A 464 9.87 13.13 -5.52
CA ILE A 464 10.05 14.58 -5.30
C ILE A 464 11.00 14.94 -4.15
N ARG A 465 11.18 14.04 -3.20
CA ARG A 465 12.15 14.14 -2.11
C ARG A 465 13.59 14.42 -2.57
N ARG A 466 13.94 14.11 -3.81
CA ARG A 466 15.23 14.54 -4.40
C ARG A 466 15.28 16.05 -4.58
N THR A 467 14.24 16.64 -5.16
CA THR A 467 14.15 18.08 -5.42
C THR A 467 13.89 18.86 -4.13
N TYR A 468 12.97 18.37 -3.30
CA TYR A 468 12.57 18.94 -2.02
C TYR A 468 12.78 17.92 -0.89
N PRO A 469 13.99 17.83 -0.33
CA PRO A 469 14.31 16.87 0.73
C PRO A 469 13.58 17.10 2.05
N ASN A 470 12.82 18.19 2.19
CA ASN A 470 11.92 18.39 3.33
C ASN A 470 10.61 17.60 3.20
N MET A 471 10.28 17.06 2.01
CA MET A 471 9.21 16.06 1.86
C MET A 471 9.71 14.71 2.37
N MET A 472 9.61 14.48 3.68
CA MET A 472 10.22 13.36 4.38
C MET A 472 9.57 12.04 4.04
N THR A 473 8.25 11.98 4.22
CA THR A 473 7.48 10.75 4.07
C THR A 473 6.02 11.08 3.79
N ARG A 474 5.24 10.05 3.51
CA ARG A 474 3.80 10.16 3.31
C ARG A 474 3.14 8.81 3.57
N GLU A 475 1.85 8.79 3.84
CA GLU A 475 1.13 7.52 4.03
C GLU A 475 0.75 6.92 2.66
N GLY A 476 -0.43 7.24 2.10
CA GLY A 476 -0.77 6.94 0.71
C GLY A 476 -0.80 5.45 0.41
N GLY A 477 -1.44 4.70 1.30
CA GLY A 477 -1.60 3.25 1.31
C GLY A 477 -2.04 2.82 2.70
N ARG A 478 -2.79 1.73 2.83
CA ARG A 478 -3.41 1.33 4.11
C ARG A 478 -2.36 1.21 5.24
N GLY A 479 -2.37 2.14 6.21
CA GLY A 479 -1.40 2.21 7.31
C GLY A 479 -1.77 1.35 8.53
N MET A 480 -1.04 1.54 9.65
CA MET A 480 -1.33 0.85 10.92
C MET A 480 -2.72 1.22 11.48
N GLU A 481 -3.19 2.45 11.24
CA GLU A 481 -4.47 2.96 11.74
C GLU A 481 -5.65 2.03 11.48
N TRP A 482 -5.69 1.39 10.31
CA TRP A 482 -6.76 0.45 9.96
C TRP A 482 -6.84 -0.74 10.92
N ASN A 483 -5.76 -1.14 11.59
CA ASN A 483 -5.82 -2.17 12.64
C ASN A 483 -6.53 -1.68 13.92
N GLY A 484 -6.67 -0.38 14.12
CA GLY A 484 -7.25 0.23 15.32
C GLY A 484 -8.78 0.16 15.39
N TRP A 485 -9.46 0.13 14.24
CA TRP A 485 -10.91 0.34 14.18
C TRP A 485 -11.64 -0.42 13.05
N SER A 486 -10.93 -1.17 12.20
CA SER A 486 -11.51 -1.97 11.11
C SER A 486 -11.18 -3.46 11.26
N GLU A 487 -11.51 -4.28 10.26
CA GLU A 487 -11.02 -5.65 10.17
C GLU A 487 -9.48 -5.76 10.14
N GLY A 488 -8.77 -4.64 9.98
CA GLY A 488 -7.31 -4.58 10.02
C GLY A 488 -6.65 -5.01 8.73
N ASN A 489 -5.32 -4.99 8.74
CA ASN A 489 -4.51 -5.41 7.61
C ASN A 489 -4.23 -6.90 7.72
N SER A 490 -4.29 -7.67 6.62
CA SER A 490 -3.84 -9.06 6.64
C SER A 490 -2.32 -9.15 6.84
N PRO A 491 -1.77 -10.27 7.35
CA PRO A 491 -0.33 -10.43 7.51
C PRO A 491 0.49 -10.22 6.22
N GLU A 492 -0.03 -10.65 5.06
CA GLU A 492 0.61 -10.48 3.74
C GLU A 492 0.77 -9.00 3.32
N HIS A 493 -0.01 -8.07 3.90
CA HIS A 493 0.00 -6.66 3.52
C HIS A 493 1.40 -6.04 3.65
N THR A 494 2.03 -6.24 4.81
CA THR A 494 3.35 -5.63 5.12
C THR A 494 4.52 -6.28 4.40
N VAL A 495 4.34 -7.48 3.83
CA VAL A 495 5.32 -8.13 2.94
C VAL A 495 5.00 -7.91 1.46
N THR A 496 3.87 -7.27 1.14
CA THR A 496 3.53 -6.79 -0.21
C THR A 496 4.01 -5.36 -0.43
N LEU A 497 3.80 -4.46 0.55
CA LEU A 497 4.15 -3.03 0.47
C LEU A 497 5.57 -2.73 -0.05
N PRO A 498 6.65 -3.46 0.36
CA PRO A 498 8.01 -3.23 -0.12
C PRO A 498 8.14 -3.29 -1.64
N PHE A 499 7.36 -4.17 -2.28
CA PHE A 499 7.41 -4.43 -3.72
C PHE A 499 6.36 -3.67 -4.51
N THR A 500 5.59 -2.79 -3.87
CA THR A 500 4.53 -2.00 -4.49
C THR A 500 4.60 -0.55 -4.02
N ARG A 501 3.86 -0.17 -2.97
CA ARG A 501 3.80 1.20 -2.44
C ARG A 501 5.17 1.80 -2.15
N LEU A 502 6.11 1.02 -1.60
CA LEU A 502 7.45 1.51 -1.23
C LEU A 502 8.40 1.65 -2.43
N LEU A 503 8.09 1.08 -3.60
CA LEU A 503 8.83 1.35 -4.84
C LEU A 503 8.69 2.82 -5.27
N ALA A 504 7.57 3.46 -4.90
CA ALA A 504 7.33 4.87 -5.17
C ALA A 504 8.15 5.81 -4.26
N GLY A 505 8.36 5.42 -2.99
CA GLY A 505 9.03 6.23 -1.98
C GLY A 505 8.65 5.84 -0.54
N PRO A 506 9.23 6.52 0.47
CA PRO A 506 9.03 6.18 1.88
C PRO A 506 7.55 6.21 2.28
N MET A 507 7.21 5.40 3.28
CA MET A 507 5.86 5.30 3.83
C MET A 507 5.88 5.53 5.34
N ASP A 508 5.07 6.47 5.81
CA ASP A 508 4.78 6.61 7.23
C ASP A 508 3.76 5.54 7.66
N TYR A 509 4.23 4.30 7.81
CA TYR A 509 3.34 3.17 8.13
C TYR A 509 2.87 3.18 9.59
N THR A 510 3.60 3.89 10.48
CA THR A 510 3.41 3.91 11.93
C THR A 510 3.50 2.53 12.61
N PRO A 511 4.66 1.82 12.51
CA PRO A 511 4.85 0.49 13.11
C PRO A 511 4.99 0.54 14.64
N GLY A 512 5.18 -0.64 15.24
CA GLY A 512 5.65 -0.77 16.62
C GLY A 512 4.56 -0.93 17.66
N ILE A 513 3.39 -1.47 17.32
CA ILE A 513 2.35 -1.77 18.33
C ILE A 513 2.81 -2.96 19.19
N PHE A 514 3.00 -2.77 20.49
CA PHE A 514 3.42 -3.83 21.41
C PHE A 514 2.21 -4.56 21.99
N ASN A 515 1.13 -3.84 22.27
CA ASN A 515 -0.14 -4.43 22.66
C ASN A 515 -0.91 -4.90 21.41
N ILE A 516 -0.51 -6.04 20.85
CA ILE A 516 -1.10 -6.59 19.62
C ILE A 516 -2.61 -6.85 19.75
N GLN A 517 -3.05 -7.29 20.92
CA GLN A 517 -4.45 -7.60 21.26
C GLN A 517 -5.02 -6.48 22.14
N PHE A 518 -4.91 -5.24 21.68
CA PHE A 518 -5.27 -4.05 22.45
C PHE A 518 -6.75 -3.96 22.82
N ASP A 519 -7.64 -4.57 22.01
CA ASP A 519 -9.08 -4.57 22.29
C ASP A 519 -9.44 -5.71 23.24
N PRO A 520 -9.88 -5.41 24.49
CA PRO A 520 -10.30 -6.45 25.44
C PRO A 520 -11.54 -7.22 24.99
N HIS A 521 -12.31 -6.71 24.02
CA HIS A 521 -13.46 -7.41 23.44
C HIS A 521 -13.10 -8.29 22.24
N GLY A 522 -11.84 -8.22 21.76
CA GLY A 522 -11.34 -9.00 20.65
C GLY A 522 -11.97 -8.66 19.29
N GLN A 523 -12.62 -7.49 19.14
CA GLN A 523 -13.17 -7.04 17.86
C GLN A 523 -12.06 -6.53 16.94
N TYR A 524 -11.11 -5.79 17.51
CA TYR A 524 -9.99 -5.19 16.79
C TYR A 524 -8.66 -5.71 17.31
N ARG A 525 -7.69 -5.89 16.41
CA ARG A 525 -6.33 -6.30 16.77
C ARG A 525 -5.37 -5.96 15.64
N VAL A 526 -4.08 -5.99 15.96
CA VAL A 526 -3.04 -6.02 14.94
C VAL A 526 -2.82 -7.48 14.50
N HIS A 527 -2.80 -7.74 13.19
CA HIS A 527 -2.51 -9.06 12.62
C HIS A 527 -1.01 -9.25 12.38
N SER A 528 -0.27 -9.32 13.48
CA SER A 528 1.20 -9.38 13.51
C SER A 528 1.65 -10.05 14.81
N THR A 529 2.89 -10.50 14.88
CA THR A 529 3.60 -10.71 16.15
C THR A 529 4.38 -9.47 16.57
N LEU A 530 4.83 -9.40 17.83
CA LEU A 530 5.71 -8.34 18.33
C LEU A 530 7.05 -8.30 17.57
N ALA A 531 7.67 -9.45 17.28
CA ALA A 531 8.95 -9.46 16.54
C ALA A 531 8.79 -8.92 15.11
N LYS A 532 7.66 -9.16 14.45
CA LYS A 532 7.34 -8.54 13.16
C LYS A 532 7.18 -7.02 13.26
N GLN A 533 6.58 -6.51 14.34
CA GLN A 533 6.47 -5.05 14.57
C GLN A 533 7.84 -4.37 14.66
N LEU A 534 8.83 -5.03 15.28
CA LEU A 534 10.21 -4.56 15.30
C LEU A 534 10.85 -4.62 13.91
N ALA A 535 10.65 -5.73 13.19
CA ALA A 535 11.20 -5.92 11.84
C ALA A 535 10.73 -4.85 10.83
N MET A 536 9.53 -4.30 11.01
CA MET A 536 8.98 -3.24 10.17
C MET A 536 9.85 -1.98 10.14
N PHE A 537 10.54 -1.62 11.23
CA PHE A 537 11.45 -0.45 11.25
C PHE A 537 12.62 -0.57 10.26
N VAL A 538 13.00 -1.80 9.91
CA VAL A 538 14.02 -2.08 8.89
C VAL A 538 13.37 -2.29 7.53
N VAL A 539 12.27 -3.04 7.45
CA VAL A 539 11.70 -3.40 6.14
C VAL A 539 10.94 -2.23 5.49
N LEU A 540 10.06 -1.57 6.24
CA LEU A 540 9.22 -0.49 5.73
C LEU A 540 9.97 0.84 5.86
N TYR A 541 10.71 1.22 4.82
CA TYR A 541 11.59 2.38 4.89
C TYR A 541 10.84 3.71 5.02
N SER A 542 11.24 4.51 6.02
CA SER A 542 10.91 5.93 6.15
C SER A 542 12.02 6.69 6.91
N PRO A 543 12.36 7.94 6.54
CA PRO A 543 13.25 8.79 7.33
C PRO A 543 12.59 9.36 8.60
N MET A 544 11.26 9.26 8.69
CA MET A 544 10.49 9.53 9.91
C MET A 544 9.74 8.25 10.29
N GLN A 545 10.15 7.60 11.38
CA GLN A 545 9.54 6.34 11.84
C GLN A 545 8.83 6.57 13.16
N MET A 546 7.54 6.22 13.22
CA MET A 546 6.79 6.25 14.47
C MET A 546 7.02 4.96 15.27
N ALA A 547 7.15 5.07 16.59
CA ALA A 547 6.77 4.02 17.53
C ALA A 547 5.35 4.33 17.97
N ALA A 548 4.38 3.63 17.37
CA ALA A 548 3.02 4.11 17.28
C ALA A 548 2.12 3.80 18.50
N ASP A 549 2.51 2.87 19.36
CA ASP A 549 1.69 2.45 20.49
C ASP A 549 1.56 3.54 21.56
N MET A 550 0.64 3.32 22.48
CA MET A 550 0.55 4.05 23.74
C MET A 550 1.86 3.88 24.53
N ILE A 551 2.40 4.95 25.10
CA ILE A 551 3.67 4.92 25.85
C ILE A 551 3.64 3.93 27.02
N GLU A 552 2.48 3.72 27.64
CA GLU A 552 2.22 2.74 28.70
C GLU A 552 2.53 1.31 28.27
N ASN A 553 2.35 1.00 26.98
CA ASN A 553 2.61 -0.33 26.43
C ASN A 553 4.10 -0.56 26.12
N TYR A 554 4.93 0.48 26.14
CA TYR A 554 6.39 0.37 25.99
C TYR A 554 7.13 0.33 27.32
N HIS A 555 6.51 0.81 28.41
CA HIS A 555 7.12 0.81 29.72
C HIS A 555 7.54 -0.60 30.14
N GLU A 556 8.80 -0.72 30.59
CA GLU A 556 9.40 -1.97 31.07
C GLU A 556 9.45 -3.11 30.04
N GLN A 557 9.31 -2.81 28.74
CA GLN A 557 9.38 -3.82 27.68
C GLN A 557 10.80 -3.95 27.13
N PRO A 558 11.51 -5.08 27.35
CA PRO A 558 12.88 -5.25 26.86
C PRO A 558 13.00 -5.16 25.32
N ALA A 559 11.93 -5.49 24.60
CA ALA A 559 11.85 -5.38 23.15
C ALA A 559 12.01 -3.94 22.63
N PHE A 560 11.76 -2.92 23.47
CA PHE A 560 11.88 -1.51 23.09
C PHE A 560 13.32 -1.09 22.79
N GLU A 561 14.31 -1.82 23.33
CA GLU A 561 15.74 -1.66 23.04
C GLU A 561 16.03 -1.60 21.53
N PHE A 562 15.33 -2.40 20.73
CA PHE A 562 15.51 -2.38 19.28
C PHE A 562 15.06 -1.05 18.65
N ILE A 563 13.94 -0.49 19.10
CA ILE A 563 13.42 0.79 18.61
C ILE A 563 14.38 1.93 18.99
N GLU A 564 14.94 1.91 20.20
CA GLU A 564 15.96 2.87 20.63
C GLU A 564 17.18 2.83 19.70
N ALA A 565 17.64 1.62 19.35
CA ALA A 565 18.84 1.42 18.53
C ALA A 565 18.66 1.71 17.04
N VAL A 566 17.51 1.35 16.44
CA VAL A 566 17.34 1.37 14.97
C VAL A 566 17.37 2.79 14.39
N PRO A 567 18.21 3.08 13.36
CA PRO A 567 18.22 4.37 12.70
C PRO A 567 17.09 4.49 11.66
N THR A 568 16.84 5.71 11.17
CA THR A 568 15.87 5.97 10.09
C THR A 568 16.51 6.32 8.74
N THR A 569 17.85 6.33 8.68
CA THR A 569 18.62 6.52 7.45
C THR A 569 19.73 5.51 7.35
N TRP A 570 20.11 5.20 6.12
CA TRP A 570 20.96 4.06 5.83
C TRP A 570 22.04 4.46 4.84
N ASP A 571 23.26 4.00 5.08
CA ASP A 571 24.37 4.18 4.16
C ASP A 571 24.28 3.16 3.01
N GLU A 572 23.74 1.98 3.31
CA GLU A 572 23.60 0.84 2.40
C GLU A 572 22.37 0.00 2.77
N THR A 573 21.72 -0.57 1.75
CA THR A 573 20.59 -1.50 1.87
C THR A 573 20.86 -2.72 0.99
N LYS A 574 20.56 -3.91 1.51
CA LYS A 574 20.61 -5.19 0.80
C LYS A 574 19.33 -5.97 1.07
N VAL A 575 18.58 -6.32 0.03
CA VAL A 575 17.45 -7.24 0.12
C VAL A 575 17.96 -8.66 -0.08
N LEU A 576 18.01 -9.41 1.02
CA LEU A 576 18.61 -10.74 1.07
C LEU A 576 17.65 -11.79 0.51
N HIS A 577 16.37 -11.69 0.88
CA HIS A 577 15.31 -12.58 0.42
C HIS A 577 14.02 -11.81 0.16
N GLY A 578 13.18 -12.30 -0.75
CA GLY A 578 11.86 -11.73 -0.98
C GLY A 578 11.03 -12.50 -2.00
N GLU A 579 9.78 -12.79 -1.63
CA GLU A 579 8.72 -13.22 -2.54
C GLU A 579 7.48 -12.36 -2.25
N ILE A 580 6.92 -11.73 -3.29
CA ILE A 580 5.90 -10.66 -3.14
C ILE A 580 4.62 -11.22 -2.51
N GLY A 581 4.26 -10.68 -1.35
CA GLY A 581 3.09 -11.10 -0.58
C GLY A 581 3.34 -12.27 0.36
N ASP A 582 4.54 -12.87 0.34
CA ASP A 582 4.83 -14.06 1.12
C ASP A 582 5.84 -13.78 2.25
N PHE A 583 7.02 -13.23 1.93
CA PHE A 583 8.05 -12.91 2.92
C PHE A 583 9.13 -11.99 2.38
N ILE A 584 9.89 -11.37 3.28
CA ILE A 584 11.03 -10.51 2.93
C ILE A 584 12.07 -10.47 4.05
N THR A 585 13.35 -10.39 3.69
CA THR A 585 14.46 -10.10 4.59
C THR A 585 15.32 -8.97 4.03
N ILE A 586 15.49 -7.89 4.78
CA ILE A 586 16.34 -6.76 4.40
C ILE A 586 17.42 -6.54 5.46
N ALA A 587 18.67 -6.37 5.03
CA ALA A 587 19.77 -5.89 5.85
C ALA A 587 20.12 -4.44 5.46
N ARG A 588 20.36 -3.58 6.44
CA ARG A 588 20.73 -2.18 6.22
C ARG A 588 21.86 -1.76 7.14
N ARG A 589 22.78 -0.93 6.62
CA ARG A 589 23.95 -0.45 7.36
C ARG A 589 23.83 1.02 7.70
N LYS A 590 24.24 1.38 8.91
CA LYS A 590 24.51 2.76 9.34
C LYS A 590 25.85 2.81 10.06
N GLY A 591 26.81 3.55 9.52
CA GLY A 591 28.20 3.51 9.97
C GLY A 591 28.75 2.08 9.87
N SER A 592 29.15 1.53 11.01
CA SER A 592 29.64 0.15 11.16
C SER A 592 28.58 -0.81 11.71
N GLN A 593 27.34 -0.37 11.90
CA GLN A 593 26.27 -1.17 12.49
C GLN A 593 25.34 -1.68 11.40
N TRP A 594 24.89 -2.92 11.54
CA TRP A 594 23.91 -3.53 10.64
C TRP A 594 22.61 -3.83 11.36
N PHE A 595 21.50 -3.71 10.64
CA PHE A 595 20.17 -4.04 11.12
C PHE A 595 19.51 -4.95 10.11
N ILE A 596 18.90 -6.03 10.57
CA ILE A 596 18.22 -7.01 9.70
C ILE A 596 16.78 -7.15 10.17
N GLY A 597 15.83 -7.00 9.25
CA GLY A 597 14.42 -7.27 9.50
C GLY A 597 13.93 -8.38 8.57
N SER A 598 13.28 -9.39 9.13
CA SER A 598 12.58 -10.45 8.39
C SER A 598 11.10 -10.46 8.77
N MET A 599 10.23 -10.64 7.79
CA MET A 599 8.78 -10.71 8.00
C MET A 599 8.16 -11.76 7.09
N THR A 600 7.11 -12.43 7.55
CA THR A 600 6.30 -13.38 6.76
C THR A 600 4.81 -12.99 6.74
N ASP A 601 4.08 -13.56 5.80
CA ASP A 601 2.63 -13.55 5.64
C ASP A 601 1.91 -14.43 6.71
N GLU A 602 0.70 -14.92 6.43
CA GLU A 602 -0.04 -15.82 7.31
C GLU A 602 0.60 -17.21 7.46
N LYS A 603 1.64 -17.55 6.70
CA LYS A 603 2.31 -18.85 6.78
C LYS A 603 3.58 -18.71 7.63
N PRO A 604 3.76 -19.60 8.63
CA PRO A 604 5.04 -19.68 9.33
C PRO A 604 6.12 -20.05 8.33
N ARG A 605 7.33 -19.52 8.53
CA ARG A 605 8.39 -19.64 7.53
C ARG A 605 9.76 -19.63 8.18
N THR A 606 10.70 -20.31 7.55
CA THR A 606 12.10 -20.34 7.97
C THR A 606 13.00 -19.95 6.82
N VAL A 607 13.97 -19.08 7.08
CA VAL A 607 14.93 -18.60 6.09
C VAL A 607 16.34 -18.63 6.69
N ASP A 608 17.33 -19.03 5.89
CA ASP A 608 18.74 -18.98 6.28
C ASP A 608 19.37 -17.68 5.76
N VAL A 609 19.73 -16.80 6.69
CA VAL A 609 20.29 -15.47 6.41
C VAL A 609 21.81 -15.55 6.35
N SER A 610 22.37 -15.46 5.14
CA SER A 610 23.82 -15.31 4.95
C SER A 610 24.30 -13.92 5.40
N LEU A 611 25.40 -13.90 6.16
CA LEU A 611 26.07 -12.70 6.64
C LEU A 611 27.32 -12.34 5.81
N ASP A 612 27.38 -12.77 4.55
CA ASP A 612 28.49 -12.48 3.62
C ASP A 612 28.73 -10.98 3.37
N PHE A 613 27.77 -10.14 3.70
CA PHE A 613 27.89 -8.68 3.58
C PHE A 613 28.67 -8.02 4.72
N LEU A 614 28.98 -8.75 5.79
CA LEU A 614 29.77 -8.23 6.91
C LEU A 614 31.22 -7.98 6.50
N GLU A 615 31.89 -7.12 7.26
CA GLU A 615 33.30 -6.81 7.05
C GLU A 615 34.20 -7.99 7.42
N GLU A 616 35.22 -8.23 6.60
CA GLU A 616 36.23 -9.28 6.84
C GLU A 616 36.97 -9.03 8.17
N ASN A 617 37.39 -10.10 8.85
CA ASN A 617 38.19 -10.04 10.10
C ASN A 617 37.53 -9.23 11.25
N THR A 618 36.22 -9.03 11.21
CA THR A 618 35.46 -8.30 12.22
C THR A 618 34.41 -9.20 12.85
N ASN A 619 34.51 -9.44 14.15
CA ASN A 619 33.44 -10.08 14.92
C ASN A 619 32.33 -9.07 15.17
N TYR A 620 31.08 -9.49 14.99
CA TYR A 620 29.89 -8.72 15.31
C TYR A 620 29.14 -9.38 16.48
N ILE A 621 28.67 -8.56 17.41
CA ILE A 621 27.68 -8.97 18.43
C ILE A 621 26.31 -8.69 17.83
N VAL A 622 25.47 -9.71 17.79
CA VAL A 622 24.09 -9.62 17.34
C VAL A 622 23.18 -9.65 18.57
N ARG A 623 22.35 -8.62 18.71
CA ARG A 623 21.17 -8.60 19.58
C ARG A 623 19.97 -9.04 18.75
N ALA A 624 19.38 -10.18 19.11
CA ALA A 624 18.37 -10.87 18.32
C ALA A 624 17.00 -10.83 18.98
N PHE A 625 16.01 -10.27 18.29
CA PHE A 625 14.62 -10.14 18.74
C PHE A 625 13.75 -10.99 17.82
N SER A 626 13.29 -12.15 18.33
CA SER A 626 12.64 -13.19 17.52
C SER A 626 11.29 -13.58 18.09
N ASP A 627 10.39 -14.09 17.26
CA ASP A 627 9.27 -14.90 17.75
C ASP A 627 9.82 -16.00 18.71
N ALA A 628 9.25 -16.08 19.91
CA ALA A 628 9.58 -17.07 20.91
C ALA A 628 9.00 -18.45 20.56
N MET A 629 9.48 -19.51 21.22
CA MET A 629 8.92 -20.86 21.07
C MET A 629 7.43 -20.95 21.45
N THR A 630 6.96 -20.04 22.29
CA THR A 630 5.58 -19.93 22.74
C THR A 630 4.73 -19.02 21.87
N THR A 631 5.32 -18.29 20.92
CA THR A 631 4.58 -17.39 20.03
C THR A 631 3.57 -18.17 19.19
N ASP A 632 2.32 -17.75 19.29
CA ASP A 632 1.20 -18.18 18.46
C ASP A 632 0.49 -16.95 17.92
N PHE A 633 0.03 -17.00 16.67
CA PHE A 633 -0.61 -15.85 16.03
C PHE A 633 -1.85 -15.37 16.79
N GLN A 634 -2.64 -16.30 17.33
CA GLN A 634 -3.89 -15.97 18.01
C GLN A 634 -3.68 -15.77 19.51
N ASP A 635 -3.00 -16.72 20.16
CA ASP A 635 -3.06 -16.84 21.62
C ASP A 635 -1.95 -16.06 22.35
N SER A 636 -0.80 -15.88 21.71
CA SER A 636 0.40 -15.28 22.33
C SER A 636 1.26 -14.50 21.33
N PRO A 637 0.67 -13.57 20.54
CA PRO A 637 1.39 -12.88 19.46
C PRO A 637 2.46 -11.91 19.97
N ALA A 638 2.41 -11.53 21.26
CA ALA A 638 3.38 -10.63 21.88
C ALA A 638 4.61 -11.36 22.48
N ASP A 639 4.59 -12.69 22.55
CA ASP A 639 5.72 -13.45 23.08
C ASP A 639 6.96 -13.25 22.20
N ILE A 640 8.08 -12.90 22.84
CA ILE A 640 9.34 -12.58 22.17
C ILE A 640 10.53 -13.20 22.90
N GLU A 641 11.51 -13.66 22.14
CA GLU A 641 12.77 -14.16 22.64
C GLU A 641 13.89 -13.17 22.26
N ILE A 642 14.67 -12.74 23.26
CA ILE A 642 15.78 -11.81 23.09
C ILE A 642 17.08 -12.53 23.46
N ASN A 643 18.00 -12.64 22.50
CA ASN A 643 19.26 -13.36 22.66
C ASN A 643 20.46 -12.53 22.16
N GLU A 644 21.65 -12.94 22.59
CA GLU A 644 22.91 -12.46 22.03
C GLU A 644 23.75 -13.58 21.42
N LEU A 645 24.39 -13.27 20.30
CA LEU A 645 25.27 -14.16 19.56
C LEU A 645 26.48 -13.40 19.01
N VAL A 646 27.59 -14.11 18.79
CA VAL A 646 28.76 -13.59 18.06
C VAL A 646 28.77 -14.22 16.68
N VAL A 647 28.92 -13.38 15.65
CA VAL A 647 28.96 -13.79 14.25
C VAL A 647 30.10 -13.11 13.52
N ASN A 648 30.47 -13.69 12.40
CA ASN A 648 31.43 -13.19 11.44
C ASN A 648 30.84 -13.20 10.04
N LYS A 649 31.55 -12.56 9.11
CA LYS A 649 31.28 -12.73 7.69
C LYS A 649 31.34 -14.23 7.31
N GLY A 650 30.39 -14.68 6.50
CA GLY A 650 30.28 -16.08 6.07
C GLY A 650 29.42 -16.96 6.97
N ASP A 651 29.10 -16.51 8.19
CA ASP A 651 28.13 -17.20 9.03
C ASP A 651 26.72 -17.14 8.42
N GLN A 652 25.89 -18.12 8.76
CA GLN A 652 24.47 -18.16 8.39
C GLN A 652 23.59 -18.31 9.63
N LEU A 653 22.60 -17.43 9.75
CA LEU A 653 21.61 -17.46 10.83
C LEU A 653 20.27 -17.96 10.32
N THR A 654 19.79 -19.07 10.87
CA THR A 654 18.45 -19.59 10.59
C THR A 654 17.42 -18.77 11.36
N VAL A 655 16.50 -18.12 10.64
CA VAL A 655 15.41 -17.33 11.21
C VAL A 655 14.09 -18.06 11.01
N ALA A 656 13.47 -18.48 12.11
CA ALA A 656 12.11 -19.03 12.13
C ALA A 656 11.11 -17.94 12.53
N MET A 657 10.06 -17.77 11.73
CA MET A 657 8.99 -16.80 11.91
C MET A 657 7.67 -17.54 12.09
N ALA A 658 6.89 -17.13 13.10
CA ALA A 658 5.53 -17.63 13.30
C ALA A 658 4.59 -17.14 12.18
N SER A 659 3.35 -17.62 12.16
CA SER A 659 2.31 -17.03 11.29
C SER A 659 2.15 -15.54 11.61
N GLY A 660 2.18 -14.68 10.59
CA GLY A 660 2.21 -13.22 10.77
C GLY A 660 3.42 -12.73 11.56
N GLY A 661 4.49 -13.53 11.60
CA GLY A 661 5.65 -13.35 12.44
C GLY A 661 6.82 -12.67 11.75
N GLY A 662 7.92 -12.56 12.50
CA GLY A 662 9.09 -11.83 12.05
C GLY A 662 10.29 -11.94 12.98
N HIS A 663 11.31 -11.18 12.62
CA HIS A 663 12.59 -11.17 13.32
C HIS A 663 13.30 -9.83 13.11
N ALA A 664 13.93 -9.30 14.16
CA ALA A 664 14.78 -8.12 14.08
C ALA A 664 16.16 -8.37 14.73
N PHE A 665 17.24 -8.20 13.95
CA PHE A 665 18.61 -8.24 14.44
C PHE A 665 19.24 -6.85 14.46
N TYR A 666 19.99 -6.56 15.52
CA TYR A 666 20.87 -5.41 15.62
C TYR A 666 22.31 -5.89 15.83
N LEU A 667 23.19 -5.59 14.86
CA LEU A 667 24.57 -6.06 14.82
C LEU A 667 25.53 -4.89 15.03
N THR A 668 26.46 -5.08 15.97
CA THR A 668 27.52 -4.10 16.27
C THR A 668 28.89 -4.76 16.26
N PRO A 669 29.95 -4.07 15.79
CA PRO A 669 31.30 -4.61 15.90
C PRO A 669 31.66 -4.87 17.36
N ALA A 670 32.18 -6.06 17.65
CA ALA A 670 32.53 -6.46 19.00
C ALA A 670 33.67 -5.58 19.54
N ARG A 671 33.48 -4.97 20.71
CA ARG A 671 34.56 -4.31 21.46
C ARG A 671 35.41 -5.36 22.17
N LYS A 672 36.73 -5.18 22.22
CA LYS A 672 37.63 -6.08 22.95
C LYS A 672 37.25 -6.15 24.44
N GLY A 673 37.12 -7.36 24.99
CA GLY A 673 37.17 -7.61 26.44
C GLY A 673 35.84 -7.71 27.20
N ILE A 674 34.74 -8.15 26.57
CA ILE A 674 33.49 -8.43 27.30
C ILE A 674 33.03 -9.86 27.06
N ASP A 675 33.14 -10.67 28.11
CA ASP A 675 32.76 -12.08 28.18
C ASP A 675 31.35 -12.19 28.79
N PHE A 676 30.38 -12.63 27.98
CA PHE A 676 29.04 -12.99 28.42
C PHE A 676 28.73 -14.39 27.88
N GLN A 677 27.83 -15.13 28.54
CA GLN A 677 27.24 -16.33 27.95
C GLN A 677 26.44 -15.91 26.71
N ARG A 678 27.00 -16.18 25.52
CA ARG A 678 26.38 -15.92 24.22
C ARG A 678 26.07 -17.24 23.53
N LEU A 679 25.00 -17.27 22.74
CA LEU A 679 24.72 -18.42 21.88
C LEU A 679 25.75 -18.48 20.75
N THR A 680 26.19 -19.70 20.44
CA THR A 680 26.88 -19.96 19.17
C THR A 680 25.87 -19.97 18.01
N VAL A 681 26.34 -19.72 16.79
CA VAL A 681 25.53 -19.84 15.56
C VAL A 681 24.83 -21.20 15.49
N ALA A 682 25.54 -22.29 15.84
CA ALA A 682 24.98 -23.63 15.82
C ALA A 682 23.80 -23.79 16.81
N GLN A 683 23.94 -23.30 18.05
CA GLN A 683 22.87 -23.33 19.05
C GLN A 683 21.67 -22.50 18.61
N HIS A 684 21.90 -21.29 18.09
CA HIS A 684 20.83 -20.45 17.55
C HIS A 684 20.05 -21.17 16.44
N ASN A 685 20.77 -21.74 15.46
CA ASN A 685 20.15 -22.42 14.34
C ASN A 685 19.39 -23.69 14.76
N GLU A 686 19.87 -24.41 15.79
CA GLU A 686 19.14 -25.56 16.35
C GLU A 686 17.83 -25.13 17.02
N ILE A 687 17.85 -24.05 17.80
CA ILE A 687 16.65 -23.48 18.44
C ILE A 687 15.66 -23.02 17.36
N ALA A 688 16.13 -22.32 16.34
CA ALA A 688 15.29 -21.85 15.24
C ALA A 688 14.58 -23.01 14.52
N ARG A 689 15.30 -24.10 14.21
CA ARG A 689 14.68 -25.29 13.59
C ARG A 689 13.64 -25.96 14.47
N LYS A 690 13.82 -25.97 15.80
CA LYS A 690 12.79 -26.45 16.74
C LYS A 690 11.56 -25.54 16.72
N LYS A 691 11.75 -24.21 16.64
CA LYS A 691 10.64 -23.26 16.49
C LYS A 691 9.88 -23.47 15.20
N THR A 692 10.56 -23.74 14.08
CA THR A 692 9.92 -24.04 12.78
C THR A 692 8.86 -25.12 12.92
N LEU A 693 9.22 -26.27 13.50
CA LEU A 693 8.30 -27.40 13.69
C LEU A 693 7.08 -27.02 14.55
N LYS A 694 7.29 -26.18 15.56
CA LYS A 694 6.20 -25.71 16.42
C LYS A 694 5.29 -24.72 15.70
N PHE A 695 5.86 -23.74 15.00
CA PHE A 695 5.09 -22.73 14.27
C PHE A 695 4.28 -23.35 13.12
N GLU A 696 4.79 -24.39 12.46
CA GLU A 696 4.04 -25.14 11.44
C GLU A 696 2.75 -25.77 11.97
N GLN A 697 2.71 -26.11 13.27
CA GLN A 697 1.57 -26.68 13.99
C GLN A 697 0.70 -25.63 14.70
N GLY A 698 1.17 -24.38 14.77
CA GLY A 698 0.47 -23.27 15.42
C GLY A 698 -0.67 -22.71 14.58
N LYS A 699 -1.51 -21.87 15.21
CA LYS A 699 -2.66 -21.26 14.54
C LYS A 699 -2.21 -20.25 13.50
N LYS A 700 -2.98 -20.14 12.42
CA LYS A 700 -2.71 -19.20 11.31
C LYS A 700 -3.80 -18.15 11.18
N TYR A 701 -3.44 -17.01 10.59
CA TYR A 701 -4.43 -16.02 10.18
C TYR A 701 -5.42 -16.64 9.18
N GLY A 702 -6.72 -16.43 9.42
CA GLY A 702 -7.79 -16.99 8.61
C GLY A 702 -8.01 -18.51 8.78
N GLU A 703 -7.33 -19.15 9.73
CA GLU A 703 -7.56 -20.57 10.01
C GLU A 703 -8.97 -20.79 10.55
N ILE A 704 -9.68 -21.70 9.89
CA ILE A 704 -11.06 -22.03 10.18
C ILE A 704 -11.13 -22.80 11.50
N THR A 705 -11.90 -22.29 12.45
CA THR A 705 -12.12 -22.97 13.74
C THR A 705 -13.07 -24.14 13.52
N LYS A 706 -12.62 -25.36 13.82
CA LYS A 706 -13.49 -26.55 13.78
C LYS A 706 -14.22 -26.74 15.11
N VAL A 707 -15.54 -26.90 15.07
CA VAL A 707 -16.41 -27.18 16.21
C VAL A 707 -17.07 -28.54 16.03
N SER A 708 -17.08 -29.35 17.10
CA SER A 708 -17.72 -30.67 17.12
C SER A 708 -19.03 -30.61 17.88
N HIS A 709 -20.10 -31.11 17.28
CA HIS A 709 -21.44 -31.22 17.88
C HIS A 709 -22.29 -32.25 17.14
N LEU A 710 -23.48 -32.55 17.67
CA LEU A 710 -24.33 -33.65 17.20
C LEU A 710 -24.93 -33.45 15.80
N ALA A 711 -24.93 -32.21 15.30
CA ALA A 711 -25.46 -31.85 13.98
C ALA A 711 -24.41 -31.90 12.87
N VAL A 712 -23.11 -32.00 13.18
CA VAL A 712 -22.06 -32.02 12.16
C VAL A 712 -22.25 -33.20 11.21
N GLY A 713 -22.34 -32.91 9.90
CA GLY A 713 -22.52 -33.91 8.84
C GLY A 713 -23.88 -34.62 8.86
N LYS A 714 -24.89 -34.04 9.53
CA LYS A 714 -26.28 -34.50 9.48
C LYS A 714 -27.02 -33.90 8.29
N ASP A 715 -28.28 -34.29 8.08
CA ASP A 715 -29.07 -33.74 6.99
C ASP A 715 -29.70 -32.40 7.41
N ILE A 716 -29.50 -31.35 6.60
CA ILE A 716 -30.15 -30.05 6.78
C ILE A 716 -31.06 -29.72 5.61
N ARG A 717 -32.28 -29.29 5.93
CA ARG A 717 -33.26 -28.76 4.99
C ARG A 717 -33.50 -27.28 5.26
N LEU A 718 -33.04 -26.45 4.34
CA LEU A 718 -33.36 -25.02 4.34
C LEU A 718 -34.82 -24.81 3.91
N LEU A 719 -35.62 -24.18 4.78
CA LEU A 719 -36.99 -23.77 4.47
C LEU A 719 -37.05 -22.36 3.87
N SER A 720 -35.96 -21.59 4.01
CA SER A 720 -35.72 -20.28 3.41
C SER A 720 -34.43 -20.32 2.61
N LEU A 721 -34.41 -19.75 1.42
CA LEU A 721 -33.20 -19.64 0.61
C LEU A 721 -32.32 -18.47 1.08
N TYR A 722 -31.02 -18.74 1.21
CA TYR A 722 -29.99 -17.72 1.37
C TYR A 722 -29.75 -16.94 0.07
N ASP A 723 -29.03 -15.83 0.16
CA ASP A 723 -28.57 -15.04 -0.98
C ASP A 723 -27.38 -15.74 -1.65
N GLU A 724 -27.48 -16.06 -2.94
CA GLU A 724 -26.45 -16.83 -3.68
C GLU A 724 -25.06 -16.18 -3.62
N LYS A 725 -24.98 -14.86 -3.43
CA LYS A 725 -23.70 -14.16 -3.30
C LYS A 725 -23.01 -14.45 -1.96
N TYR A 726 -23.77 -14.88 -0.95
CA TYR A 726 -23.32 -15.17 0.41
C TYR A 726 -23.75 -16.58 0.83
N ALA A 727 -23.46 -17.54 -0.05
CA ALA A 727 -23.81 -18.93 0.13
C ALA A 727 -22.90 -19.68 1.11
N ALA A 728 -21.69 -19.17 1.36
CA ALA A 728 -20.61 -19.88 2.05
C ALA A 728 -20.43 -21.31 1.48
N ASN A 729 -20.57 -22.35 2.30
CA ASN A 729 -20.49 -23.75 1.89
C ASN A 729 -21.86 -24.32 1.42
N GLY A 730 -22.75 -23.44 0.96
CA GLY A 730 -24.10 -23.83 0.54
C GLY A 730 -24.95 -24.26 1.72
N ASN A 731 -25.79 -25.28 1.53
CA ASN A 731 -26.78 -25.71 2.53
C ASN A 731 -26.16 -26.14 3.85
N ASP A 732 -24.97 -26.73 3.79
CA ASP A 732 -24.32 -27.35 4.93
C ASP A 732 -23.61 -26.34 5.84
N THR A 733 -23.48 -25.06 5.42
CA THR A 733 -22.80 -24.00 6.20
C THR A 733 -23.23 -23.93 7.66
N LEU A 734 -24.49 -24.25 7.99
CA LEU A 734 -24.99 -24.14 9.35
C LEU A 734 -24.72 -25.38 10.22
N ILE A 735 -24.14 -26.44 9.64
CA ILE A 735 -23.86 -27.72 10.30
C ILE A 735 -22.55 -28.38 9.77
N ASP A 736 -21.63 -27.62 9.17
CA ASP A 736 -20.42 -28.19 8.57
C ASP A 736 -19.27 -28.33 9.58
N GLY A 737 -19.52 -27.95 10.84
CA GLY A 737 -18.56 -27.99 11.92
C GLY A 737 -17.46 -26.93 11.78
N LEU A 738 -17.65 -25.90 10.95
CA LEU A 738 -16.73 -24.78 10.78
C LEU A 738 -17.36 -23.53 11.39
N SER A 739 -16.65 -22.86 12.28
CA SER A 739 -17.13 -21.62 12.90
C SER A 739 -16.56 -20.40 12.19
N GLY A 740 -17.46 -19.48 11.86
CA GLY A 740 -17.26 -18.22 11.17
C GLY A 740 -16.44 -17.25 11.98
N GLY A 741 -15.37 -16.76 11.36
CA GLY A 741 -14.55 -15.67 11.86
C GLY A 741 -15.14 -14.30 11.52
N PRO A 742 -14.34 -13.22 11.57
CA PRO A 742 -14.88 -11.89 11.41
C PRO A 742 -15.25 -11.47 9.98
N ASP A 743 -14.77 -12.19 8.97
CA ASP A 743 -15.06 -11.88 7.57
C ASP A 743 -16.40 -12.48 7.12
N TYR A 744 -17.40 -11.60 6.95
CA TYR A 744 -18.73 -11.96 6.44
C TYR A 744 -18.73 -12.62 5.05
N LYS A 745 -17.65 -12.49 4.27
CA LYS A 745 -17.54 -13.09 2.93
C LYS A 745 -17.12 -14.56 2.96
N THR A 746 -16.80 -15.09 4.14
CA THR A 746 -16.32 -16.46 4.31
C THR A 746 -17.45 -17.40 4.76
N LEU A 747 -17.30 -18.06 5.90
CA LEU A 747 -18.16 -19.13 6.44
C LEU A 747 -19.57 -18.68 6.85
N TRP A 748 -20.03 -17.50 6.42
CA TRP A 748 -21.33 -16.97 6.83
C TRP A 748 -22.38 -17.13 5.72
N GLN A 749 -23.52 -17.70 6.08
CA GLN A 749 -24.67 -17.79 5.18
C GLN A 749 -25.59 -16.57 5.32
N GLY A 750 -25.71 -15.79 4.25
CA GLY A 750 -26.43 -14.50 4.26
C GLY A 750 -27.89 -14.59 3.81
N TYR A 751 -28.80 -13.97 4.54
CA TYR A 751 -30.24 -13.92 4.24
C TYR A 751 -30.71 -12.49 4.07
N ARG A 752 -31.10 -12.13 2.84
CA ARG A 752 -31.53 -10.76 2.49
C ARG A 752 -33.05 -10.61 2.56
N GLN A 753 -33.52 -9.65 3.38
CA GLN A 753 -34.93 -9.33 3.63
C GLN A 753 -35.83 -10.48 4.08
N LYS A 754 -35.25 -11.66 4.35
CA LYS A 754 -35.95 -12.89 4.66
C LYS A 754 -35.44 -13.44 5.98
N ASP A 755 -36.34 -14.09 6.70
CA ASP A 755 -36.01 -14.86 7.89
C ASP A 755 -35.15 -16.07 7.50
N LEU A 756 -34.26 -16.47 8.40
CA LEU A 756 -33.63 -17.78 8.35
C LEU A 756 -34.60 -18.79 8.95
N SER A 757 -34.79 -19.92 8.29
CA SER A 757 -35.65 -21.02 8.74
C SER A 757 -35.10 -22.34 8.21
N VAL A 758 -34.67 -23.22 9.11
CA VAL A 758 -34.01 -24.47 8.75
C VAL A 758 -34.47 -25.63 9.64
N VAL A 759 -34.37 -26.85 9.13
CA VAL A 759 -34.62 -28.09 9.87
C VAL A 759 -33.41 -29.01 9.73
N ILE A 760 -32.86 -29.46 10.86
CA ILE A 760 -31.79 -30.46 10.94
C ILE A 760 -32.43 -31.80 11.31
N ASP A 761 -32.10 -32.87 10.61
CA ASP A 761 -32.41 -34.25 10.99
C ASP A 761 -31.15 -34.93 11.55
N LEU A 762 -31.14 -35.22 12.85
CA LEU A 762 -30.04 -35.91 13.53
C LEU A 762 -29.89 -37.39 13.09
N GLY A 763 -30.84 -37.90 12.29
CA GLY A 763 -30.90 -39.26 11.76
C GLY A 763 -31.59 -40.25 12.71
N GLU A 764 -31.45 -40.04 14.02
CA GLU A 764 -32.07 -40.84 15.07
C GLU A 764 -32.48 -40.00 16.28
N LEU A 765 -33.32 -40.56 17.15
CA LEU A 765 -33.71 -39.93 18.41
C LEU A 765 -32.48 -39.76 19.31
N THR A 766 -31.97 -38.55 19.40
CA THR A 766 -30.72 -38.20 20.08
C THR A 766 -31.03 -37.38 21.33
N SER A 767 -30.30 -37.63 22.41
CA SER A 767 -30.42 -36.81 23.63
C SER A 767 -29.69 -35.48 23.42
N VAL A 768 -30.43 -34.37 23.49
CA VAL A 768 -29.93 -33.00 23.32
C VAL A 768 -30.24 -32.21 24.59
N SER A 769 -29.30 -31.35 24.99
CA SER A 769 -29.34 -30.52 26.20
C SER A 769 -29.27 -29.02 25.89
N SER A 770 -28.69 -28.63 24.75
CA SER A 770 -28.68 -27.25 24.31
C SER A 770 -28.53 -27.11 22.80
N ILE A 771 -29.02 -25.98 22.29
CA ILE A 771 -28.90 -25.58 20.89
C ILE A 771 -28.50 -24.11 20.86
N GLU A 772 -27.50 -23.78 20.06
CA GLU A 772 -27.04 -22.41 19.83
C GLU A 772 -26.79 -22.16 18.35
N ILE A 773 -26.85 -20.90 17.92
CA ILE A 773 -26.54 -20.47 16.55
C ILE A 773 -25.87 -19.09 16.59
N GLY A 774 -24.80 -18.94 15.82
CA GLY A 774 -24.04 -17.71 15.68
C GLY A 774 -24.64 -16.77 14.65
N PHE A 775 -24.59 -15.47 14.95
CA PHE A 775 -24.91 -14.40 14.01
C PHE A 775 -23.83 -13.33 14.01
N LEU A 776 -23.55 -12.82 12.83
CA LEU A 776 -22.67 -11.69 12.61
C LEU A 776 -23.49 -10.42 12.38
N GLN A 777 -23.06 -9.30 12.99
CA GLN A 777 -23.53 -7.96 12.70
C GLN A 777 -22.42 -7.13 12.07
N SER A 778 -22.79 -6.34 11.06
CA SER A 778 -21.99 -5.24 10.52
C SER A 778 -22.95 -4.16 9.99
N VAL A 779 -23.15 -3.10 10.78
CA VAL A 779 -24.03 -1.97 10.44
C VAL A 779 -23.57 -1.33 9.13
N LEU A 780 -22.26 -1.18 8.93
CA LEU A 780 -21.67 -0.66 7.69
C LEU A 780 -22.11 -1.44 6.44
N HIS A 781 -22.29 -2.74 6.58
CA HIS A 781 -22.64 -3.66 5.49
C HIS A 781 -24.13 -4.03 5.46
N SER A 782 -24.98 -3.31 6.20
CA SER A 782 -26.43 -3.58 6.30
C SER A 782 -26.76 -4.96 6.89
N ILE A 783 -25.86 -5.53 7.68
CA ILE A 783 -26.02 -6.82 8.37
C ILE A 783 -26.40 -6.51 9.82
N LEU A 784 -27.61 -6.91 10.25
CA LEU A 784 -28.10 -6.69 11.61
C LEU A 784 -28.38 -8.03 12.29
N LEU A 785 -28.29 -8.07 13.63
CA LEU A 785 -28.71 -9.26 14.37
C LEU A 785 -30.21 -9.53 14.20
N PRO A 786 -30.62 -10.82 14.22
CA PRO A 786 -32.04 -11.16 14.17
C PRO A 786 -32.76 -10.63 15.42
N THR A 787 -33.98 -10.15 15.23
CA THR A 787 -34.80 -9.59 16.33
C THR A 787 -35.32 -10.66 17.28
N GLU A 788 -35.37 -11.91 16.82
CA GLU A 788 -35.75 -13.07 17.60
C GLU A 788 -35.20 -14.34 16.95
N VAL A 789 -34.67 -15.26 17.75
CA VAL A 789 -34.29 -16.62 17.34
C VAL A 789 -35.11 -17.61 18.15
N ARG A 790 -35.75 -18.58 17.48
CA ARG A 790 -36.54 -19.65 18.09
C ARG A 790 -35.95 -21.00 17.77
N PHE A 791 -35.97 -21.87 18.76
CA PHE A 791 -35.50 -23.25 18.67
C PHE A 791 -36.66 -24.19 18.99
N SER A 792 -36.93 -25.14 18.11
CA SER A 792 -38.02 -26.11 18.25
C SER A 792 -37.53 -27.52 17.98
N GLN A 793 -38.19 -28.51 18.56
CA GLN A 793 -37.89 -29.94 18.37
C GLN A 793 -39.03 -30.68 17.71
N SER A 794 -38.74 -31.83 17.11
CA SER A 794 -39.72 -32.80 16.64
C SER A 794 -39.12 -34.22 16.61
N GLU A 795 -39.97 -35.24 16.78
CA GLU A 795 -39.58 -36.65 16.57
C GLU A 795 -39.90 -37.14 15.15
N ASP A 796 -40.87 -36.51 14.48
CA ASP A 796 -41.47 -36.95 13.20
C ASP A 796 -41.17 -36.03 12.00
N GLY A 797 -40.51 -34.90 12.25
CA GLY A 797 -40.11 -33.90 11.24
C GLY A 797 -41.25 -33.03 10.73
N SER A 798 -42.47 -33.19 11.27
CA SER A 798 -43.68 -32.50 10.85
C SER A 798 -44.28 -31.66 11.98
N ASN A 799 -44.35 -32.19 13.20
CA ASN A 799 -44.92 -31.55 14.37
C ASN A 799 -43.82 -30.97 15.28
N PHE A 800 -43.63 -29.64 15.22
CA PHE A 800 -42.57 -28.97 15.98
C PHE A 800 -43.10 -28.32 17.26
N THR A 801 -42.43 -28.59 18.38
CA THR A 801 -42.70 -27.98 19.70
C THR A 801 -41.58 -27.03 20.08
N LEU A 802 -41.91 -25.83 20.56
CA LEU A 802 -40.93 -24.82 20.96
C LEU A 802 -40.13 -25.28 22.19
N LEU A 803 -38.80 -25.25 22.08
CA LEU A 803 -37.87 -25.47 23.20
C LEU A 803 -37.58 -24.15 23.93
N GLY A 804 -37.44 -23.06 23.19
CA GLY A 804 -37.22 -21.72 23.73
C GLY A 804 -36.95 -20.71 22.63
N LYS A 805 -36.78 -19.45 23.06
CA LYS A 805 -36.46 -18.33 22.17
C LYS A 805 -35.60 -17.30 22.88
N GLU A 806 -34.83 -16.56 22.10
CA GLU A 806 -34.07 -15.42 22.57
C GLU A 806 -34.37 -14.22 21.65
N SER A 807 -34.71 -13.08 22.24
CA SER A 807 -35.04 -11.84 21.51
C SER A 807 -33.91 -10.84 21.62
N TYR A 808 -33.73 -10.04 20.57
CA TYR A 808 -32.74 -8.97 20.52
C TYR A 808 -33.38 -7.69 20.00
N GLU A 809 -33.15 -6.58 20.68
CA GLU A 809 -33.70 -5.28 20.33
C GLU A 809 -32.66 -4.45 19.57
N THR A 810 -32.94 -4.15 18.29
CA THR A 810 -32.04 -3.36 17.46
C THR A 810 -32.17 -1.86 17.76
N LYS A 811 -31.22 -1.30 18.52
CA LYS A 811 -31.19 0.11 18.95
C LYS A 811 -30.23 0.97 18.12
N ALA A 812 -30.37 2.29 18.21
CA ALA A 812 -29.52 3.24 17.49
C ALA A 812 -28.03 3.20 17.90
N ASN A 813 -27.72 2.69 19.09
CA ASN A 813 -26.38 2.63 19.66
C ASN A 813 -25.77 1.22 19.65
N VAL A 814 -26.24 0.34 18.76
CA VAL A 814 -25.59 -0.98 18.61
C VAL A 814 -24.18 -0.82 18.05
N PRO A 815 -23.21 -1.67 18.46
CA PRO A 815 -21.88 -1.69 17.86
C PRO A 815 -21.98 -1.91 16.35
N ASP A 816 -21.09 -1.31 15.56
CA ASP A 816 -21.05 -1.60 14.12
C ASP A 816 -20.87 -3.10 13.89
N TYR A 817 -19.85 -3.67 14.52
CA TYR A 817 -19.52 -5.08 14.45
C TYR A 817 -19.84 -5.81 15.76
N GLN A 818 -20.45 -7.00 15.67
CA GLN A 818 -20.51 -7.96 16.79
C GLN A 818 -20.80 -9.37 16.29
N LEU A 819 -20.20 -10.35 16.97
CA LEU A 819 -20.59 -11.76 16.90
C LEU A 819 -21.49 -12.06 18.09
N LYS A 820 -22.66 -12.63 17.85
CA LYS A 820 -23.58 -13.02 18.91
C LYS A 820 -24.05 -14.45 18.72
N GLN A 821 -23.88 -15.24 19.77
CA GLN A 821 -24.53 -16.53 19.92
C GLN A 821 -25.93 -16.33 20.52
N PHE A 822 -26.93 -16.91 19.86
CA PHE A 822 -28.27 -17.07 20.40
C PHE A 822 -28.42 -18.51 20.84
N LYS A 823 -28.95 -18.74 22.04
CA LYS A 823 -28.95 -20.09 22.62
C LYS A 823 -30.18 -20.41 23.44
N VAL A 824 -30.48 -21.70 23.51
CA VAL A 824 -31.41 -22.27 24.47
C VAL A 824 -30.76 -23.47 25.16
N ALA A 825 -30.89 -23.54 26.48
CA ALA A 825 -30.51 -24.70 27.27
C ALA A 825 -31.75 -25.27 27.97
N PHE A 826 -31.84 -26.58 28.08
CA PHE A 826 -32.97 -27.28 28.68
C PHE A 826 -32.52 -28.60 29.32
N THR A 827 -33.33 -29.17 30.20
CA THR A 827 -33.09 -30.52 30.71
C THR A 827 -33.02 -31.50 29.53
N PRO A 828 -32.06 -32.44 29.46
CA PRO A 828 -31.86 -33.30 28.31
C PRO A 828 -33.16 -33.94 27.80
N LYS A 829 -33.44 -33.78 26.51
CA LYS A 829 -34.62 -34.32 25.83
C LYS A 829 -34.19 -35.10 24.61
N ARG A 830 -34.91 -36.19 24.30
CA ARG A 830 -34.70 -36.92 23.05
C ARG A 830 -35.48 -36.25 21.93
N MET A 831 -34.80 -35.98 20.83
CA MET A 831 -35.39 -35.43 19.61
C MET A 831 -34.63 -35.94 18.39
N ARG A 832 -35.30 -35.96 17.24
CA ARG A 832 -34.65 -36.31 15.97
C ARG A 832 -34.47 -35.07 15.10
N TYR A 833 -35.46 -34.18 15.08
CA TYR A 833 -35.45 -32.98 14.25
C TYR A 833 -35.35 -31.73 15.10
N ILE A 834 -34.52 -30.80 14.65
CA ILE A 834 -34.36 -29.47 15.25
C ILE A 834 -34.75 -28.44 14.20
N LYS A 835 -35.64 -27.51 14.55
CA LYS A 835 -35.97 -26.36 13.72
C LYS A 835 -35.46 -25.08 14.37
N VAL A 836 -34.68 -24.31 13.62
CA VAL A 836 -34.20 -22.99 14.03
C VAL A 836 -34.79 -21.94 13.09
N THR A 837 -35.37 -20.89 13.67
CA THR A 837 -35.86 -19.74 12.90
C THR A 837 -35.34 -18.44 13.48
N ALA A 838 -34.82 -17.55 12.63
CA ALA A 838 -34.31 -16.23 13.05
C ALA A 838 -34.95 -15.11 12.23
N LYS A 839 -35.53 -14.14 12.93
CA LYS A 839 -36.35 -13.09 12.35
C LYS A 839 -35.52 -11.91 11.87
N ASN A 840 -35.53 -11.68 10.56
CA ASN A 840 -34.90 -10.53 9.92
C ASN A 840 -35.78 -9.29 10.11
N ILE A 841 -35.16 -8.13 10.31
CA ILE A 841 -35.87 -6.84 10.40
C ILE A 841 -36.40 -6.35 9.04
N SER A 842 -36.02 -7.04 7.96
CA SER A 842 -36.35 -6.82 6.54
C SER A 842 -35.82 -5.51 5.95
N LYS A 843 -36.08 -4.38 6.61
CA LYS A 843 -35.60 -3.06 6.21
C LYS A 843 -34.79 -2.41 7.32
N LEU A 844 -33.74 -1.71 6.93
CA LEU A 844 -32.87 -1.01 7.86
C LEU A 844 -33.66 0.11 8.57
N PRO A 845 -33.54 0.21 9.91
CA PRO A 845 -34.29 1.17 10.71
C PRO A 845 -33.87 2.61 10.42
N LYS A 846 -34.70 3.58 10.84
CA LYS A 846 -34.49 5.02 10.57
C LYS A 846 -33.14 5.56 11.07
N TRP A 847 -32.61 5.00 12.15
CA TRP A 847 -31.33 5.40 12.73
C TRP A 847 -30.13 4.83 11.98
N HIS A 848 -30.33 3.84 11.10
CA HIS A 848 -29.24 3.23 10.35
C HIS A 848 -28.66 4.23 9.35
N ILE A 849 -27.36 4.11 9.02
CA ILE A 849 -26.67 4.94 8.01
C ILE A 849 -27.26 4.84 6.58
N ARG A 850 -28.18 3.90 6.36
CA ARG A 850 -28.81 3.58 5.07
C ARG A 850 -30.30 3.25 5.28
N PRO A 851 -31.07 4.17 5.86
CA PRO A 851 -32.41 3.85 6.36
C PRO A 851 -33.33 3.40 5.21
N GLY A 852 -34.16 2.39 5.46
CA GLY A 852 -35.11 1.85 4.49
C GLY A 852 -34.54 0.90 3.43
N GLN A 853 -33.21 0.75 3.35
CA GLN A 853 -32.57 -0.26 2.49
C GLN A 853 -32.80 -1.69 3.03
N GLU A 854 -32.43 -2.68 2.22
CA GLU A 854 -32.56 -4.11 2.54
C GLU A 854 -31.63 -4.49 3.70
N ALA A 855 -32.17 -5.21 4.69
CA ALA A 855 -31.38 -5.73 5.80
C ALA A 855 -30.97 -7.19 5.55
N PHE A 856 -29.75 -7.53 5.94
CA PHE A 856 -29.27 -8.90 6.00
C PHE A 856 -29.25 -9.42 7.44
N ILE A 857 -29.42 -10.74 7.58
CA ILE A 857 -28.88 -11.49 8.73
C ILE A 857 -27.84 -12.46 8.18
N PHE A 858 -26.70 -12.60 8.86
CA PHE A 858 -25.64 -13.54 8.51
C PHE A 858 -25.53 -14.55 9.64
N ALA A 859 -25.71 -15.82 9.33
CA ALA A 859 -25.75 -16.89 10.30
C ALA A 859 -24.65 -17.90 10.05
N ASP A 860 -24.09 -18.41 11.14
CA ASP A 860 -23.13 -19.49 11.12
C ASP A 860 -23.15 -20.32 12.41
N GLU A 861 -22.88 -21.60 12.17
CA GLU A 861 -22.97 -22.82 12.95
C GLU A 861 -24.07 -22.96 14.00
N ILE A 862 -25.00 -23.89 13.72
CA ILE A 862 -25.99 -24.43 14.66
C ILE A 862 -25.34 -25.54 15.47
N ILE A 863 -24.88 -25.21 16.66
CA ILE A 863 -24.24 -26.15 17.58
C ILE A 863 -25.31 -26.85 18.41
N VAL A 864 -25.27 -28.20 18.42
CA VAL A 864 -26.23 -29.08 19.11
C VAL A 864 -25.48 -29.98 20.09
N LYS A 865 -25.70 -29.80 21.40
CA LYS A 865 -24.98 -30.54 22.47
C LYS A 865 -25.89 -31.43 23.28
#